data_AF-A0A1H6I221-F1
#
_entry.id   AF-A0A1H6I221-F1
#
_cell.length_a   1.000
_cell.length_b   1.000
_cell.length_c   1.000
_cell.angle_alpha   90.00
_cell.angle_beta   90.00
_cell.angle_gamma   90.00
#
_symmetry.space_group_name_H-M   'P 1'
#
loop_
_entity.id
_entity.type
_entity.pdbx_description
1 polymer ?
#
loop_
_entity_poly.entity_id
_entity_poly.type
_entity_poly.pdbx_seq_one_letter_code
_entity_poly.pdbx_strand_id
1 'polypeptide(L)'
;MDQPRPVIITVHGIRTFGQWQNRLRTLIKKENSNAEVLTYRYGYFSVVAFIIPIFRWFAIISFRRRFRQLIASHPDAPISIVAHSFGTHIVSHALKSMRTDDLPIIPALILAGSVLRSNFDFGSLLASKKLKRIVNDCGTNDNVLLLSQLLVLFTGMAGRVGFYGLSGDQFINRFFRGGHSHYFEPTGATDIDSFMRLRWVPILAHGCPPEEYDEFESRGPLQGVAYAIMRIADPIKIIAYALIVWVIAFYSYIEPRREAKLELSRREYQAAATQLTSEHFLPTAVTTLARLVDSKAFSSEDEKRNSIDAARFGLQRLASRDQVLSEVETGQLVRSGTGIYLKGANVTRTRLTTPLVQLLYPAHQATIVVSQGKADREDQSSKAEIFIFDTNSGAVIARRELDLNGGRLSVDFEGYALTGQPGKLLLRLVQEEIEGDDDDVLLAAIDLDAKSISIFSGEDFGVHRNCIEAAWTNDEDRKTIRLFRLADLFTGNLETRNVDWDDSVNSQYSLENLKNCGNALTPLGISALHFPQVIDESRLIRSTPEPAQIEANDDVSCSVDERTRGASVISEVSRLDFSRLAWARGEESGRSVEQLKEDFEGVSCLIRLEGPRTSSYVLTGTALGLWIGGWNICELSNEKWIENCRLYSFASEGGGTLWHASGQRFLIIGDAITETNSDGFRVVDLAYGTSGRPDVSPDGRVRSAVVDDQRGLLAIAAEVVGWQGASEVFVYDLRGGRVELVSRRRFEPPRAPRPEAPSADPSKNPIPALSKVGKDIIFRIPQAILGLELADPPGWLSKLTRYWAITPRGSEGISIRWVLPFPGPGVPSIAINTSGGLVAGFNGSNLRLVLASDGTAVSPVIDTSLLGQGCVGDIVDVSVGNDDSVDARLGDCRIKRQPPISRNELSRQASKLDSYLKQLD
;
A
#
# COMPACT_ATOMS: atom_id res chain seq x y z
N MET A 1 90.06 5.12 -12.63
CA MET A 1 88.60 4.92 -12.72
C MET A 1 87.98 5.78 -11.64
N ASP A 2 87.22 6.79 -12.04
CA ASP A 2 86.54 7.70 -11.11
C ASP A 2 85.47 6.89 -10.35
N GLN A 3 85.47 6.93 -9.01
CA GLN A 3 84.49 6.15 -8.25
C GLN A 3 83.07 6.64 -8.56
N PRO A 4 82.09 5.74 -8.76
CA PRO A 4 80.72 6.13 -9.08
C PRO A 4 80.15 6.99 -7.94
N ARG A 5 79.58 8.15 -8.29
CA ARG A 5 79.05 9.11 -7.33
C ARG A 5 77.88 8.49 -6.55
N PRO A 6 77.92 8.43 -5.21
CA PRO A 6 76.82 7.88 -4.43
C PRO A 6 75.59 8.79 -4.50
N VAL A 7 74.42 8.20 -4.75
CA VAL A 7 73.14 8.92 -4.82
C VAL A 7 72.33 8.65 -3.57
N ILE A 8 71.77 9.70 -2.97
CA ILE A 8 70.94 9.62 -1.77
C ILE A 8 69.57 10.20 -2.08
N ILE A 9 68.52 9.39 -1.98
CA ILE A 9 67.14 9.80 -2.23
C ILE A 9 66.42 9.98 -0.92
N THR A 10 65.75 11.10 -0.76
CA THR A 10 64.85 11.33 0.39
C THR A 10 63.39 11.33 -0.07
N VAL A 11 62.50 10.75 0.73
CA VAL A 11 61.05 10.67 0.47
C VAL A 11 60.27 11.11 1.72
N HIS A 12 59.44 12.15 1.59
CA HIS A 12 58.68 12.72 2.71
C HIS A 12 57.33 12.04 2.97
N GLY A 13 56.71 12.34 4.12
CA GLY A 13 55.35 11.91 4.49
C GLY A 13 54.22 12.82 3.99
N ILE A 14 52.97 12.44 4.28
CA ILE A 14 51.78 13.21 3.90
C ILE A 14 51.78 14.62 4.50
N ARG A 15 51.10 15.57 3.85
CA ARG A 15 50.92 16.96 4.31
C ARG A 15 52.21 17.74 4.66
N THR A 16 53.38 17.31 4.20
CA THR A 16 54.64 18.06 4.38
C THR A 16 55.22 18.45 3.03
N PHE A 17 55.90 19.60 2.96
CA PHE A 17 56.70 19.99 1.81
C PHE A 17 58.14 19.45 1.89
N GLY A 18 58.45 18.57 2.87
CA GLY A 18 59.75 17.93 2.99
C GLY A 18 60.91 18.88 3.34
N GLN A 19 60.68 19.89 4.18
CA GLN A 19 61.71 20.87 4.56
C GLN A 19 62.97 20.21 5.14
N TRP A 20 62.82 19.13 5.91
CA TRP A 20 63.93 18.35 6.46
C TRP A 20 64.83 17.74 5.38
N GLN A 21 64.29 17.44 4.19
CA GLN A 21 65.05 16.84 3.08
C GLN A 21 66.16 17.78 2.60
N ASN A 22 65.87 19.10 2.56
CA ASN A 22 66.85 20.11 2.19
C ASN A 22 67.92 20.29 3.28
N ARG A 23 67.55 20.22 4.56
CA ARG A 23 68.50 20.30 5.68
C ARG A 23 69.45 19.10 5.69
N LEU A 24 68.92 17.90 5.51
CA LEU A 24 69.72 16.68 5.37
C LEU A 24 70.68 16.76 4.18
N ARG A 25 70.24 17.28 3.03
CA ARG A 25 71.11 17.53 1.87
C ARG A 25 72.30 18.41 2.25
N THR A 26 72.07 19.51 2.97
CA THR A 26 73.14 20.42 3.40
C THR A 26 74.14 19.72 4.32
N LEU A 27 73.65 18.93 5.28
CA LEU A 27 74.52 18.17 6.19
C LEU A 27 75.37 17.14 5.45
N ILE A 28 74.78 16.39 4.52
CA ILE A 28 75.50 15.36 3.76
C ILE A 28 76.54 15.99 2.85
N LYS A 29 76.21 17.09 2.15
CA LYS A 29 77.17 17.78 1.27
C LYS A 29 78.35 18.38 2.02
N LYS A 30 78.18 18.71 3.30
CA LYS A 30 79.27 19.21 4.16
C LYS A 30 80.29 18.11 4.47
N GLU A 31 79.81 16.88 4.72
CA GLU A 31 80.68 15.74 5.09
C GLU A 31 81.15 14.92 3.87
N ASN A 32 80.39 14.94 2.76
CA ASN A 32 80.71 14.27 1.51
C ASN A 32 80.23 15.11 0.32
N SER A 33 81.13 15.93 -0.21
CA SER A 33 80.84 16.83 -1.35
C SER A 33 80.62 16.10 -2.68
N ASN A 34 81.04 14.84 -2.79
CA ASN A 34 80.87 14.01 -3.99
C ASN A 34 79.52 13.27 -4.03
N ALA A 35 78.74 13.28 -2.94
CA ALA A 35 77.43 12.63 -2.88
C ALA A 35 76.33 13.51 -3.49
N GLU A 36 75.48 12.90 -4.33
CA GLU A 36 74.32 13.56 -4.91
C GLU A 36 73.06 13.28 -4.08
N VAL A 37 72.45 14.33 -3.51
CA VAL A 37 71.24 14.19 -2.68
C VAL A 37 70.00 14.68 -3.44
N LEU A 38 69.13 13.75 -3.81
CA LEU A 38 67.88 13.99 -4.52
C LEU A 38 66.67 13.95 -3.59
N THR A 39 65.74 14.88 -3.78
CA THR A 39 64.52 14.98 -2.98
C THR A 39 63.32 14.60 -3.83
N TYR A 40 62.67 13.48 -3.50
CA TYR A 40 61.44 13.09 -4.18
C TYR A 40 60.25 13.78 -3.52
N ARG A 41 59.51 14.56 -4.31
CA ARG A 41 58.29 15.28 -3.90
C ARG A 41 57.14 14.83 -4.79
N TYR A 42 56.07 14.33 -4.18
CA TYR A 42 54.86 13.86 -4.88
C TYR A 42 53.69 14.85 -4.75
N GLY A 43 53.95 16.08 -4.30
CA GLY A 43 52.92 17.11 -4.08
C GLY A 43 52.17 16.95 -2.76
N TYR A 44 51.08 17.70 -2.61
CA TYR A 44 50.21 17.60 -1.44
C TYR A 44 49.37 16.33 -1.50
N PHE A 45 49.54 15.45 -0.53
CA PHE A 45 48.76 14.22 -0.37
C PHE A 45 47.95 14.31 0.92
N SER A 46 46.62 14.27 0.80
CA SER A 46 45.68 14.45 1.91
C SER A 46 45.56 13.19 2.77
N VAL A 47 45.05 13.35 4.00
CA VAL A 47 44.75 12.21 4.89
C VAL A 47 43.70 11.29 4.25
N VAL A 48 42.70 11.86 3.58
CA VAL A 48 41.67 11.08 2.87
C VAL A 48 42.29 10.23 1.76
N ALA A 49 43.20 10.80 0.97
CA ALA A 49 43.91 10.06 -0.08
C ALA A 49 44.80 8.95 0.50
N PHE A 50 45.31 9.12 1.73
CA PHE A 50 46.08 8.10 2.45
C PHE A 50 45.21 6.94 2.94
N ILE A 51 44.00 7.22 3.43
CA ILE A 51 43.06 6.20 3.88
C ILE A 51 42.70 5.25 2.72
N ILE A 52 42.43 5.81 1.54
CA ILE A 52 41.96 5.06 0.36
C ILE A 52 43.13 4.32 -0.34
N PRO A 53 43.13 2.97 -0.41
CA PRO A 53 44.25 2.18 -0.95
C PRO A 53 44.64 2.49 -2.40
N ILE A 54 43.66 2.80 -3.26
CA ILE A 54 43.87 3.06 -4.69
C ILE A 54 44.80 4.28 -4.90
N PHE A 55 44.62 5.36 -4.15
CA PHE A 55 45.47 6.55 -4.29
C PHE A 55 46.91 6.30 -3.83
N ARG A 56 47.10 5.44 -2.82
CA ARG A 56 48.45 5.01 -2.40
C ARG A 56 49.14 4.18 -3.48
N TRP A 57 48.40 3.30 -4.16
CA TRP A 57 48.93 2.51 -5.27
C TRP A 57 49.41 3.40 -6.44
N PHE A 58 48.66 4.45 -6.78
CA PHE A 58 49.12 5.44 -7.78
C PHE A 58 50.41 6.16 -7.36
N ALA A 59 50.54 6.53 -6.08
CA ALA A 59 51.76 7.13 -5.55
C ALA A 59 52.98 6.18 -5.66
N ILE A 60 52.79 4.89 -5.37
CA ILE A 60 53.81 3.83 -5.53
C ILE A 60 54.24 3.72 -7.00
N ILE A 61 53.29 3.67 -7.94
CA ILE A 61 53.60 3.58 -9.39
C ILE A 61 54.38 4.80 -9.86
N SER A 62 53.96 5.99 -9.44
CA SER A 62 54.62 7.25 -9.83
C SER A 62 56.08 7.28 -9.35
N PHE A 63 56.32 6.92 -8.09
CA PHE A 63 57.68 6.83 -7.54
C PHE A 63 58.50 5.78 -8.28
N ARG A 64 57.97 4.57 -8.47
CA ARG A 64 58.66 3.48 -9.17
C ARG A 64 59.10 3.89 -10.58
N ARG A 65 58.25 4.59 -11.33
CA ARG A 65 58.59 5.10 -12.67
C ARG A 65 59.75 6.09 -12.62
N ARG A 66 59.72 7.04 -11.68
CA ARG A 66 60.79 8.03 -11.49
C ARG A 66 62.08 7.39 -10.99
N PHE A 67 61.97 6.40 -10.10
CA PHE A 67 63.10 5.66 -9.57
C PHE A 67 63.82 4.85 -10.68
N ARG A 68 63.07 4.20 -11.58
CA ARG A 68 63.67 3.55 -12.78
C ARG A 68 64.40 4.53 -13.69
N GLN A 69 63.82 5.71 -13.95
CA GLN A 69 64.49 6.76 -14.72
C GLN A 69 65.78 7.23 -14.05
N LEU A 70 65.78 7.30 -12.71
CA LEU A 70 66.95 7.66 -11.94
C LEU A 70 68.05 6.59 -12.02
N ILE A 71 67.69 5.32 -11.88
CA ILE A 71 68.62 4.18 -12.04
C ILE A 71 69.25 4.21 -13.45
N ALA A 72 68.44 4.44 -14.48
CA ALA A 72 68.91 4.51 -15.86
C ALA A 72 69.85 5.70 -16.13
N SER A 73 69.69 6.81 -15.42
CA SER A 73 70.57 8.00 -15.55
C SER A 73 71.84 7.91 -14.71
N HIS A 74 71.91 6.97 -13.76
CA HIS A 74 73.05 6.76 -12.86
C HIS A 74 73.43 5.27 -12.85
N PRO A 75 73.92 4.72 -13.98
CA PRO A 75 74.32 3.31 -14.04
C PRO A 75 75.43 3.05 -13.03
N ASP A 76 75.34 1.90 -12.35
CA ASP A 76 76.30 1.41 -11.34
C ASP A 76 76.48 2.30 -10.09
N ALA A 77 75.74 3.40 -9.96
CA ALA A 77 75.78 4.24 -8.77
C ALA A 77 75.09 3.54 -7.58
N PRO A 78 75.73 3.47 -6.40
CA PRO A 78 75.06 3.02 -5.19
C PRO A 78 74.03 4.06 -4.76
N ILE A 79 72.78 3.62 -4.52
CA ILE A 79 71.65 4.49 -4.20
C ILE A 79 71.14 4.21 -2.78
N SER A 80 71.39 5.10 -1.83
CA SER A 80 70.82 5.04 -0.47
C SER A 80 69.49 5.80 -0.41
N ILE A 81 68.56 5.35 0.43
CA ILE A 81 67.21 5.94 0.49
C ILE A 81 66.83 6.24 1.95
N VAL A 82 66.31 7.44 2.20
CA VAL A 82 65.73 7.85 3.50
C VAL A 82 64.26 8.17 3.30
N ALA A 83 63.38 7.47 4.00
CA ALA A 83 61.94 7.61 3.86
C ALA A 83 61.27 7.86 5.21
N HIS A 84 60.32 8.79 5.25
CA HIS A 84 59.56 9.13 6.46
C HIS A 84 58.06 8.90 6.28
N SER A 85 57.39 8.37 7.31
CA SER A 85 55.94 8.22 7.36
C SER A 85 55.40 7.53 6.10
N PHE A 86 54.44 8.10 5.38
CA PHE A 86 53.91 7.56 4.13
C PHE A 86 54.97 7.33 3.04
N GLY A 87 56.08 8.08 3.05
CA GLY A 87 57.23 7.81 2.18
C GLY A 87 57.79 6.40 2.34
N THR A 88 57.76 5.84 3.56
CA THR A 88 58.18 4.45 3.83
C THR A 88 57.31 3.44 3.10
N HIS A 89 55.99 3.71 3.03
CA HIS A 89 55.05 2.88 2.28
C HIS A 89 55.34 2.92 0.78
N ILE A 90 55.54 4.12 0.23
CA ILE A 90 55.84 4.33 -1.19
C ILE A 90 57.11 3.58 -1.57
N VAL A 91 58.22 3.81 -0.85
CA VAL A 91 59.53 3.25 -1.17
C VAL A 91 59.52 1.73 -1.02
N SER A 92 59.10 1.20 0.12
CA SER A 92 59.19 -0.24 0.37
C SER A 92 58.29 -1.06 -0.55
N HIS A 93 57.07 -0.60 -0.84
CA HIS A 93 56.21 -1.28 -1.81
C HIS A 93 56.71 -1.12 -3.25
N ALA A 94 57.32 0.01 -3.61
CA ALA A 94 57.93 0.19 -4.93
C ALA A 94 59.10 -0.79 -5.13
N LEU A 95 60.04 -0.83 -4.18
CA LEU A 95 61.18 -1.76 -4.21
C LEU A 95 60.73 -3.22 -4.26
N LYS A 96 59.77 -3.61 -3.40
CA LYS A 96 59.20 -4.96 -3.38
C LYS A 96 58.53 -5.36 -4.70
N SER A 97 58.01 -4.40 -5.45
CA SER A 97 57.32 -4.63 -6.73
C SER A 97 58.25 -4.61 -7.96
N MET A 98 59.55 -4.35 -7.79
CA MET A 98 60.54 -4.34 -8.87
C MET A 98 61.20 -5.71 -9.00
N ARG A 99 61.65 -6.05 -10.22
CA ARG A 99 62.46 -7.25 -10.44
C ARG A 99 63.84 -7.03 -9.81
N THR A 100 64.44 -8.09 -9.27
CA THR A 100 65.76 -8.04 -8.64
C THR A 100 66.85 -7.47 -9.56
N ASP A 101 66.78 -7.78 -10.85
CA ASP A 101 67.76 -7.31 -11.85
C ASP A 101 67.62 -5.80 -12.12
N ASP A 102 66.43 -5.23 -11.94
CA ASP A 102 66.15 -3.81 -12.12
C ASP A 102 66.60 -2.97 -10.90
N LEU A 103 66.99 -3.61 -9.79
CA LEU A 103 67.36 -2.92 -8.56
C LEU A 103 68.83 -2.49 -8.58
N PRO A 104 69.13 -1.22 -8.20
CA PRO A 104 70.50 -0.77 -7.98
C PRO A 104 71.05 -1.40 -6.70
N ILE A 105 72.35 -1.23 -6.47
CA ILE A 105 72.91 -1.51 -5.13
C ILE A 105 72.36 -0.43 -4.19
N ILE A 106 71.72 -0.84 -3.11
CA ILE A 106 71.16 0.03 -2.07
C ILE A 106 71.97 -0.21 -0.79
N PRO A 107 72.98 0.63 -0.49
CA PRO A 107 73.80 0.46 0.71
C PRO A 107 73.01 0.59 2.00
N ALA A 108 72.08 1.56 2.06
CA ALA A 108 71.23 1.78 3.22
C ALA A 108 69.82 2.23 2.82
N LEU A 109 68.82 1.58 3.41
CA LEU A 109 67.42 2.02 3.44
C LEU A 109 67.06 2.43 4.86
N ILE A 110 66.93 3.74 5.09
CA ILE A 110 66.55 4.31 6.39
C ILE A 110 65.04 4.62 6.36
N LEU A 111 64.30 4.02 7.28
CA LEU A 111 62.86 4.20 7.46
C LEU A 111 62.61 4.90 8.80
N ALA A 112 61.95 6.04 8.80
CA ALA A 112 61.65 6.81 10.00
C ALA A 112 60.13 6.94 10.18
N GLY A 113 59.60 6.55 11.34
CA GLY A 113 58.15 6.60 11.60
C GLY A 113 57.34 5.79 10.58
N SER A 114 57.83 4.59 10.25
CA SER A 114 57.26 3.70 9.23
C SER A 114 55.77 3.35 9.45
N VAL A 115 54.96 3.59 8.42
CA VAL A 115 53.52 3.23 8.38
C VAL A 115 53.29 1.82 7.82
N LEU A 116 54.35 1.02 7.66
CA LEU A 116 54.25 -0.35 7.18
C LEU A 116 53.75 -1.26 8.30
N ARG A 117 53.23 -2.43 7.91
CA ARG A 117 52.89 -3.49 8.85
C ARG A 117 54.19 -4.07 9.42
N SER A 118 54.22 -4.38 10.71
CA SER A 118 55.40 -4.93 11.37
C SER A 118 55.86 -6.28 10.81
N ASN A 119 54.99 -7.02 10.10
CA ASN A 119 55.32 -8.25 9.38
C ASN A 119 55.61 -8.01 7.89
N PHE A 120 55.98 -6.79 7.47
CA PHE A 120 56.35 -6.52 6.09
C PHE A 120 57.58 -7.35 5.71
N ASP A 121 57.40 -8.26 4.75
CA ASP A 121 58.47 -9.14 4.29
C ASP A 121 59.48 -8.37 3.42
N PHE A 122 60.64 -8.08 4.03
CA PHE A 122 61.87 -7.61 3.38
C PHE A 122 62.81 -8.76 2.97
N GLY A 123 62.49 -10.01 3.30
CA GLY A 123 63.39 -11.15 3.10
C GLY A 123 63.79 -11.34 1.65
N SER A 124 62.83 -11.18 0.73
CA SER A 124 63.09 -11.19 -0.72
C SER A 124 64.07 -10.10 -1.20
N LEU A 125 63.99 -8.90 -0.61
CA LEU A 125 64.88 -7.79 -0.96
C LEU A 125 66.29 -7.98 -0.39
N LEU A 126 66.41 -8.48 0.84
CA LEU A 126 67.72 -8.76 1.46
C LEU A 126 68.41 -9.95 0.78
N ALA A 127 67.67 -11.02 0.44
CA ALA A 127 68.18 -12.20 -0.25
C ALA A 127 68.80 -11.88 -1.62
N SER A 128 68.31 -10.82 -2.29
CA SER A 128 68.86 -10.35 -3.56
C SER A 128 70.31 -9.85 -3.49
N LYS A 129 70.82 -9.59 -2.27
CA LYS A 129 72.10 -8.90 -2.00
C LYS A 129 72.21 -7.49 -2.60
N LYS A 130 71.17 -6.96 -3.26
CA LYS A 130 71.11 -5.58 -3.76
C LYS A 130 70.87 -4.60 -2.63
N LEU A 131 69.94 -4.91 -1.72
CA LEU A 131 69.71 -4.16 -0.49
C LEU A 131 70.65 -4.68 0.60
N LYS A 132 71.61 -3.85 1.02
CA LYS A 132 72.64 -4.24 1.99
C LYS A 132 72.19 -4.07 3.43
N ARG A 133 71.47 -2.98 3.72
CA ARG A 133 71.09 -2.61 5.09
C ARG A 133 69.75 -1.91 5.16
N ILE A 134 68.96 -2.24 6.18
CA ILE A 134 67.73 -1.56 6.54
C ILE A 134 67.86 -1.05 7.98
N VAL A 135 67.59 0.24 8.17
CA VAL A 135 67.56 0.89 9.48
C VAL A 135 66.15 1.43 9.69
N ASN A 136 65.42 0.89 10.66
CA ASN A 136 64.09 1.35 11.03
C ASN A 136 64.17 2.14 12.33
N ASP A 137 64.07 3.46 12.22
CA ASP A 137 64.00 4.38 13.36
C ASP A 137 62.55 4.48 13.84
N CYS A 138 62.34 4.09 15.10
CA CYS A 138 61.06 3.96 15.75
C CYS A 138 60.85 5.03 16.82
N GLY A 139 59.72 5.73 16.76
CA GLY A 139 59.28 6.66 17.78
C GLY A 139 58.31 5.96 18.73
N THR A 140 58.74 5.68 19.96
CA THR A 140 57.95 4.88 20.92
C THR A 140 56.65 5.55 21.34
N ASN A 141 56.52 6.89 21.15
CA ASN A 141 55.34 7.70 21.47
C ASN A 141 54.58 8.20 20.22
N ASP A 142 54.79 7.58 19.06
CA ASP A 142 54.12 7.96 17.81
C ASP A 142 52.63 7.55 17.80
N ASN A 143 51.73 8.47 18.14
CA ASN A 143 50.29 8.22 18.17
C ASN A 143 49.65 8.22 16.76
N VAL A 144 50.30 8.81 15.76
CA VAL A 144 49.82 8.80 14.37
C VAL A 144 49.84 7.38 13.82
N LEU A 145 50.86 6.59 14.19
CA LEU A 145 50.95 5.18 13.80
C LEU A 145 49.89 4.29 14.46
N LEU A 146 49.41 4.61 15.66
CA LEU A 146 48.26 3.93 16.26
C LEU A 146 46.98 4.18 15.44
N LEU A 147 46.74 5.44 15.06
CA LEU A 147 45.62 5.81 14.19
C LEU A 147 45.73 5.13 12.82
N SER A 148 46.93 5.06 12.24
CA SER A 148 47.18 4.34 10.98
C SER A 148 46.91 2.84 11.12
N GLN A 149 47.30 2.22 12.24
CA GLN A 149 47.03 0.80 12.51
C GLN A 149 45.54 0.52 12.70
N LEU A 150 44.74 1.46 13.19
CA LEU A 150 43.31 1.26 13.48
C LEU A 150 42.41 1.61 12.29
N LEU A 151 42.66 2.75 11.62
CA LEU A 151 41.72 3.33 10.66
C LEU A 151 42.08 3.09 9.20
N VAL A 152 43.37 2.88 8.91
CA VAL A 152 43.87 2.79 7.53
C VAL A 152 44.11 1.33 7.16
N LEU A 153 43.50 0.91 6.04
CA LEU A 153 43.61 -0.45 5.53
C LEU A 153 45.05 -0.75 5.09
N PHE A 154 45.57 -1.95 5.37
CA PHE A 154 46.88 -2.40 4.87
C PHE A 154 48.09 -1.51 5.22
N THR A 155 47.97 -0.68 6.26
CA THR A 155 49.09 0.02 6.91
C THR A 155 49.29 -0.54 8.30
N GLY A 156 50.40 -0.18 8.93
CA GLY A 156 50.57 -0.44 10.34
C GLY A 156 51.48 0.53 11.05
N MET A 157 52.09 0.03 12.12
CA MET A 157 52.82 0.83 13.10
C MET A 157 54.27 0.36 13.30
N ALA A 158 54.91 -0.15 12.24
CA ALA A 158 56.30 -0.62 12.30
C ALA A 158 57.29 0.46 12.76
N GLY A 159 57.00 1.74 12.55
CA GLY A 159 57.77 2.87 13.09
C GLY A 159 57.54 3.17 14.56
N ARG A 160 56.75 2.36 15.27
CA ARG A 160 56.53 2.47 16.72
C ARG A 160 56.98 1.22 17.46
N VAL A 161 56.62 0.04 16.95
CA VAL A 161 56.93 -1.26 17.59
C VAL A 161 58.02 -2.05 16.87
N GLY A 162 58.59 -1.50 15.80
CA GLY A 162 59.56 -2.20 14.96
C GLY A 162 58.91 -3.17 13.97
N PHE A 163 59.74 -3.71 13.09
CA PHE A 163 59.39 -4.89 12.32
C PHE A 163 59.77 -6.17 13.08
N TYR A 164 58.99 -7.22 12.88
CA TYR A 164 59.20 -8.53 13.46
C TYR A 164 60.12 -9.39 12.58
N GLY A 165 61.07 -10.08 13.19
CA GLY A 165 62.03 -10.93 12.49
C GLY A 165 63.39 -10.96 13.19
N LEU A 166 64.39 -11.56 12.55
CA LEU A 166 65.76 -11.55 13.04
C LEU A 166 66.39 -10.16 12.83
N SER A 167 66.91 -9.57 13.90
CA SER A 167 67.73 -8.35 13.87
C SER A 167 69.21 -8.73 13.75
N GLY A 168 69.97 -7.97 12.98
CA GLY A 168 71.42 -8.15 12.80
C GLY A 168 72.00 -7.05 11.92
N ASP A 169 73.25 -7.15 11.48
CA ASP A 169 73.96 -6.07 10.77
C ASP A 169 73.24 -5.55 9.52
N GLN A 170 72.42 -6.38 8.87
CA GLN A 170 71.65 -6.03 7.67
C GLN A 170 70.25 -5.45 7.98
N PHE A 171 69.72 -5.64 9.18
CA PHE A 171 68.38 -5.21 9.57
C PHE A 171 68.35 -4.80 11.06
N ILE A 172 68.13 -3.51 11.32
CA ILE A 172 68.11 -2.97 12.68
C ILE A 172 66.87 -2.12 12.94
N ASN A 173 66.22 -2.35 14.08
CA ASN A 173 65.23 -1.44 14.66
C ASN A 173 65.94 -0.59 15.73
N ARG A 174 65.82 0.74 15.66
CA ARG A 174 66.31 1.66 16.71
C ARG A 174 65.13 2.36 17.37
N PHE A 175 65.04 2.33 18.70
CA PHE A 175 63.89 2.87 19.43
C PHE A 175 64.25 4.15 20.17
N PHE A 176 63.51 5.23 19.90
CA PHE A 176 63.70 6.55 20.48
C PHE A 176 62.42 7.04 21.17
N ARG A 177 62.56 7.73 22.30
CA ARG A 177 61.47 8.46 22.94
C ARG A 177 61.09 9.70 22.13
N GLY A 178 60.10 9.54 21.26
CA GLY A 178 59.65 10.63 20.42
C GLY A 178 58.33 10.35 19.70
N GLY A 179 57.73 11.41 19.16
CA GLY A 179 56.55 11.37 18.31
C GLY A 179 56.89 11.17 16.82
N HIS A 180 55.88 11.33 15.96
CA HIS A 180 55.98 11.03 14.52
C HIS A 180 57.06 11.84 13.75
N SER A 181 57.35 13.07 14.20
CA SER A 181 58.29 13.99 13.55
C SER A 181 59.59 14.21 14.34
N HIS A 182 59.79 13.46 15.44
CA HIS A 182 60.89 13.67 16.38
C HIS A 182 62.29 13.68 15.73
N TYR A 183 62.47 12.92 14.65
CA TYR A 183 63.72 12.85 13.86
C TYR A 183 64.15 14.20 13.26
N PHE A 184 63.24 15.18 13.22
CA PHE A 184 63.43 16.50 12.61
C PHE A 184 63.27 17.64 13.61
N GLU A 185 63.08 17.30 14.88
CA GLU A 185 62.87 18.24 15.98
C GLU A 185 64.16 18.33 16.82
N PRO A 186 64.42 19.48 17.45
CA PRO A 186 65.65 19.66 18.22
C PRO A 186 65.74 18.67 19.38
N THR A 187 66.88 17.98 19.45
CA THR A 187 67.25 17.15 20.60
C THR A 187 68.01 18.06 21.59
N GLY A 188 67.28 18.64 22.56
CA GLY A 188 67.80 19.67 23.48
C GLY A 188 67.53 21.11 23.01
N ALA A 189 68.24 22.08 23.58
CA ALA A 189 67.88 23.51 23.45
C ALA A 189 68.44 24.25 22.21
N THR A 190 69.38 23.69 21.44
CA THR A 190 70.17 24.50 20.47
C THR A 190 70.42 23.91 19.08
N ASP A 191 70.08 22.64 18.80
CA ASP A 191 70.36 22.02 17.49
C ASP A 191 69.19 21.18 16.96
N ILE A 192 68.55 21.68 15.89
CA ILE A 192 67.37 21.10 15.24
C ILE A 192 67.70 19.87 14.38
N ASP A 193 68.94 19.76 13.89
CA ASP A 193 69.34 18.68 12.97
C ASP A 193 70.28 17.67 13.63
N SER A 194 70.42 17.71 14.96
CA SER A 194 71.30 16.82 15.74
C SER A 194 70.99 15.35 15.52
N PHE A 195 69.71 14.95 15.48
CA PHE A 195 69.32 13.57 15.18
C PHE A 195 69.85 13.12 13.81
N MET A 196 69.58 13.89 12.75
CA MET A 196 70.04 13.56 11.39
C MET A 196 71.57 13.53 11.30
N ARG A 197 72.25 14.52 11.90
CA ARG A 197 73.72 14.62 11.90
C ARG A 197 74.38 13.44 12.62
N LEU A 198 73.83 13.03 13.76
CA LEU A 198 74.42 11.95 14.57
C LEU A 198 74.02 10.55 14.07
N ARG A 199 72.80 10.39 13.56
CA ARG A 199 72.22 9.06 13.29
C ARG A 199 72.13 8.68 11.83
N TRP A 200 72.07 9.63 10.89
CA TRP A 200 71.92 9.35 9.45
C TRP A 200 73.15 9.72 8.63
N VAL A 201 73.76 10.88 8.88
CA VAL A 201 74.93 11.35 8.11
C VAL A 201 76.10 10.35 8.13
N PRO A 202 76.49 9.72 9.26
CA PRO A 202 77.59 8.75 9.26
C PRO A 202 77.33 7.55 8.36
N ILE A 203 76.08 7.10 8.29
CA ILE A 203 75.65 5.96 7.45
C ILE A 203 75.67 6.37 5.97
N LEU A 204 75.13 7.55 5.66
CA LEU A 204 74.90 7.99 4.28
C LEU A 204 76.15 8.59 3.62
N ALA A 205 76.96 9.35 4.37
CA ALA A 205 78.13 10.05 3.87
C ALA A 205 79.40 9.18 3.92
N HIS A 206 79.56 8.36 4.96
CA HIS A 206 80.78 7.57 5.22
C HIS A 206 80.57 6.05 5.15
N GLY A 207 79.33 5.57 5.03
CA GLY A 207 79.05 4.13 4.97
C GLY A 207 79.25 3.40 6.31
N CYS A 208 79.27 4.12 7.43
CA CYS A 208 79.45 3.53 8.75
C CYS A 208 78.33 2.55 9.11
N PRO A 209 78.61 1.49 9.89
CA PRO A 209 77.54 0.67 10.46
C PRO A 209 76.65 1.51 11.40
N PRO A 210 75.32 1.26 11.43
CA PRO A 210 74.43 1.93 12.36
C PRO A 210 74.73 1.45 13.77
N GLU A 211 74.76 2.38 14.71
CA GLU A 211 74.79 2.08 16.14
C GLU A 211 73.45 1.52 16.60
N GLU A 212 73.48 0.48 17.44
CA GLU A 212 72.29 0.00 18.13
C GLU A 212 71.79 1.03 19.15
N TYR A 213 70.49 1.25 19.18
CA TYR A 213 69.89 2.21 20.11
C TYR A 213 68.49 1.75 20.50
N ASP A 214 68.26 1.50 21.78
CA ASP A 214 67.00 0.96 22.28
C ASP A 214 66.55 1.65 23.58
N GLU A 215 65.57 2.54 23.46
CA GLU A 215 64.85 3.14 24.60
C GLU A 215 63.43 2.55 24.78
N PHE A 216 63.19 1.34 24.29
CA PHE A 216 61.87 0.71 24.39
C PHE A 216 61.54 0.31 25.83
N GLU A 217 60.76 1.16 26.52
CA GLU A 217 60.22 0.82 27.84
C GLU A 217 59.03 -0.15 27.72
N SER A 218 59.17 -1.37 28.26
CA SER A 218 58.03 -2.26 28.42
C SER A 218 57.18 -1.82 29.64
N ARG A 219 55.96 -1.34 29.43
CA ARG A 219 55.01 -0.94 30.49
C ARG A 219 54.15 -2.11 31.00
N GLY A 220 54.71 -3.32 31.02
CA GLY A 220 54.06 -4.53 31.54
C GLY A 220 53.17 -5.31 30.55
N PRO A 221 52.53 -6.42 31.01
CA PRO A 221 51.85 -7.39 30.14
C PRO A 221 50.68 -6.83 29.33
N LEU A 222 49.97 -5.83 29.87
CA LEU A 222 48.82 -5.19 29.22
C LEU A 222 49.19 -4.51 27.89
N GLN A 223 50.39 -3.91 27.81
CA GLN A 223 50.89 -3.32 26.57
C GLN A 223 51.15 -4.39 25.50
N GLY A 224 51.67 -5.55 25.91
CA GLY A 224 51.87 -6.71 25.03
C GLY A 224 50.54 -7.25 24.48
N VAL A 225 49.52 -7.36 25.33
CA VAL A 225 48.15 -7.74 24.92
C VAL A 225 47.55 -6.72 23.96
N ALA A 226 47.71 -5.42 24.22
CA ALA A 226 47.23 -4.37 23.32
C ALA A 226 47.88 -4.46 21.92
N TYR A 227 49.18 -4.69 21.83
CA TYR A 227 49.87 -4.90 20.55
C TYR A 227 49.45 -6.20 19.85
N ALA A 228 49.20 -7.27 20.61
CA ALA A 228 48.68 -8.52 20.07
C ALA A 228 47.27 -8.36 19.48
N ILE A 229 46.38 -7.63 20.15
CA ILE A 229 45.02 -7.32 19.65
C ILE A 229 45.10 -6.46 18.39
N MET A 230 45.96 -5.44 18.39
CA MET A 230 46.15 -4.57 17.21
C MET A 230 46.61 -5.34 15.96
N ARG A 231 47.23 -6.52 16.11
CA ARG A 231 47.57 -7.40 14.97
C ARG A 231 46.34 -7.90 14.20
N ILE A 232 45.20 -8.07 14.86
CA ILE A 232 43.94 -8.54 14.27
C ILE A 232 43.13 -7.38 13.67
N ALA A 233 43.65 -6.15 13.71
CA ALA A 233 42.93 -4.98 13.21
C ALA A 233 42.56 -5.07 11.72
N ASP A 234 43.35 -5.73 10.87
CA ASP A 234 43.08 -5.78 9.42
C ASP A 234 41.75 -6.50 9.06
N PRO A 235 41.45 -7.73 9.54
CA PRO A 235 40.13 -8.35 9.37
C PRO A 235 38.98 -7.50 9.92
N ILE A 236 39.16 -6.90 11.10
CA ILE A 236 38.13 -6.04 11.74
C ILE A 236 37.84 -4.83 10.86
N LYS A 237 38.87 -4.20 10.29
CA LYS A 237 38.69 -3.09 9.33
C LYS A 237 37.93 -3.57 8.10
N ILE A 238 38.29 -4.71 7.50
CA ILE A 238 37.57 -5.20 6.30
C ILE A 238 36.08 -5.36 6.59
N ILE A 239 35.72 -5.93 7.74
CA ILE A 239 34.32 -6.07 8.17
C ILE A 239 33.68 -4.68 8.35
N ALA A 240 34.35 -3.74 9.02
CA ALA A 240 33.82 -2.39 9.23
C ALA A 240 33.59 -1.64 7.92
N TYR A 241 34.52 -1.68 6.97
CA TYR A 241 34.35 -1.07 5.66
C TYR A 241 33.26 -1.77 4.83
N ALA A 242 33.16 -3.12 4.89
CA ALA A 242 32.09 -3.87 4.25
C ALA A 242 30.71 -3.50 4.83
N LEU A 243 30.62 -3.32 6.15
CA LEU A 243 29.40 -2.87 6.82
C LEU A 243 28.98 -1.47 6.35
N ILE A 244 29.92 -0.54 6.22
CA ILE A 244 29.64 0.82 5.70
C ILE A 244 29.08 0.73 4.27
N VAL A 245 29.73 -0.04 3.39
CA VAL A 245 29.26 -0.24 2.01
C VAL A 245 27.86 -0.89 2.00
N TRP A 246 27.63 -1.89 2.86
CA TRP A 246 26.34 -2.54 2.98
C TRP A 246 25.25 -1.57 3.47
N VAL A 247 25.51 -0.76 4.50
CA VAL A 247 24.58 0.27 4.99
C VAL A 247 24.26 1.26 3.87
N ILE A 248 25.27 1.76 3.15
CA ILE A 248 25.04 2.67 2.02
C ILE A 248 24.19 1.98 0.94
N ALA A 249 24.53 0.76 0.53
CA ALA A 249 23.76 0.01 -0.48
C ALA A 249 22.33 -0.28 -0.02
N PHE A 250 22.14 -0.60 1.26
CA PHE A 250 20.84 -0.88 1.84
C PHE A 250 19.94 0.37 1.78
N TYR A 251 20.41 1.52 2.31
CA TYR A 251 19.61 2.74 2.34
C TYR A 251 19.51 3.48 1.00
N SER A 252 20.50 3.35 0.10
CA SER A 252 20.47 4.02 -1.22
C SER A 252 19.77 3.23 -2.32
N TYR A 253 19.65 1.90 -2.17
CA TYR A 253 19.15 1.04 -3.25
C TYR A 253 18.06 0.06 -2.83
N ILE A 254 18.23 -0.63 -1.69
CA ILE A 254 17.28 -1.67 -1.27
C ILE A 254 16.02 -1.03 -0.67
N GLU A 255 16.19 -0.12 0.29
CA GLU A 255 15.06 0.49 1.01
C GLU A 255 14.15 1.33 0.09
N PRO A 256 14.68 2.25 -0.75
CA PRO A 256 13.82 3.06 -1.62
C PRO A 256 13.01 2.21 -2.62
N ARG A 257 13.54 1.07 -3.06
CA ARG A 257 12.81 0.15 -3.95
C ARG A 257 11.72 -0.65 -3.24
N ARG A 258 11.90 -0.94 -1.96
CA ARG A 258 10.84 -1.56 -1.15
C ARG A 258 9.71 -0.56 -0.93
N GLU A 259 10.05 0.68 -0.56
CA GLU A 259 9.08 1.76 -0.40
C GLU A 259 8.33 2.07 -1.71
N ALA A 260 9.03 2.16 -2.85
CA ALA A 260 8.39 2.42 -4.14
C ALA A 260 7.40 1.32 -4.57
N LYS A 261 7.71 0.03 -4.28
CA LYS A 261 6.79 -1.07 -4.55
C LYS A 261 5.54 -1.02 -3.66
N LEU A 262 5.72 -0.70 -2.38
CA LEU A 262 4.60 -0.54 -1.45
C LEU A 262 3.71 0.64 -1.84
N GLU A 263 4.30 1.76 -2.27
CA GLU A 263 3.55 2.93 -2.72
C GLU A 263 2.76 2.66 -4.00
N LEU A 264 3.34 1.93 -4.97
CA LEU A 264 2.63 1.52 -6.18
C LEU A 264 1.39 0.67 -5.82
N SER A 265 1.56 -0.35 -4.98
CA SER A 265 0.46 -1.21 -4.53
C SER A 265 -0.65 -0.43 -3.81
N ARG A 266 -0.30 0.59 -3.00
CA ARG A 266 -1.28 1.47 -2.35
C ARG A 266 -2.08 2.29 -3.36
N ARG A 267 -1.42 2.82 -4.39
CA ARG A 267 -2.09 3.59 -5.45
C ARG A 267 -3.05 2.70 -6.26
N GLU A 268 -2.61 1.49 -6.59
CA GLU A 268 -3.47 0.48 -7.25
C GLU A 268 -4.69 0.13 -6.40
N TYR A 269 -4.48 -0.10 -5.09
CA TYR A 269 -5.57 -0.33 -4.15
C TYR A 269 -6.56 0.84 -4.12
N GLN A 270 -6.09 2.08 -3.94
CA GLN A 270 -6.95 3.26 -3.87
C GLN A 270 -7.75 3.48 -5.16
N ALA A 271 -7.12 3.27 -6.33
CA ALA A 271 -7.80 3.36 -7.62
C ALA A 271 -8.91 2.30 -7.74
N ALA A 272 -8.60 1.04 -7.42
CA ALA A 272 -9.57 -0.05 -7.45
C ALA A 272 -10.70 0.16 -6.43
N ALA A 273 -10.37 0.56 -5.20
CA ALA A 273 -11.30 0.88 -4.13
C ALA A 273 -12.30 1.99 -4.55
N THR A 274 -11.83 3.04 -5.22
CA THR A 274 -12.71 4.12 -5.70
C THR A 274 -13.64 3.65 -6.83
N GLN A 275 -13.19 2.69 -7.63
CA GLN A 275 -13.94 2.13 -8.75
C GLN A 275 -14.98 1.07 -8.33
N LEU A 276 -14.92 0.54 -7.10
CA LEU A 276 -15.88 -0.47 -6.61
C LEU A 276 -17.34 -0.02 -6.61
N THR A 277 -17.60 1.29 -6.48
CA THR A 277 -18.96 1.83 -6.48
C THR A 277 -19.52 1.99 -7.89
N SER A 278 -18.67 2.00 -8.93
CA SER A 278 -19.08 2.14 -10.32
C SER A 278 -19.40 0.79 -10.94
N GLU A 279 -20.59 0.65 -11.51
CA GLU A 279 -20.98 -0.58 -12.22
C GLU A 279 -20.09 -0.85 -13.44
N HIS A 280 -19.64 0.20 -14.13
CA HIS A 280 -18.80 0.05 -15.31
C HIS A 280 -17.39 -0.46 -14.98
N PHE A 281 -16.81 -0.01 -13.86
CA PHE A 281 -15.43 -0.32 -13.48
C PHE A 281 -15.29 -1.44 -12.44
N LEU A 282 -16.41 -1.92 -11.86
CA LEU A 282 -16.42 -2.95 -10.84
C LEU A 282 -15.63 -4.23 -11.25
N PRO A 283 -15.79 -4.80 -12.46
CA PRO A 283 -15.00 -5.97 -12.88
C PRO A 283 -13.48 -5.77 -12.77
N THR A 284 -13.00 -4.62 -13.26
CA THR A 284 -11.58 -4.25 -13.26
C THR A 284 -11.07 -3.99 -11.85
N ALA A 285 -11.88 -3.33 -11.03
CA ALA A 285 -11.58 -3.08 -9.62
C ALA A 285 -11.41 -4.39 -8.84
N VAL A 286 -12.36 -5.32 -8.97
CA VAL A 286 -12.32 -6.62 -8.30
C VAL A 286 -11.11 -7.45 -8.74
N THR A 287 -10.80 -7.44 -10.03
CA THR A 287 -9.62 -8.14 -10.58
C THR A 287 -8.33 -7.59 -9.98
N THR A 288 -8.21 -6.27 -9.92
CA THR A 288 -7.03 -5.58 -9.34
C THR A 288 -6.89 -5.92 -7.86
N LEU A 289 -7.98 -5.88 -7.08
CA LEU A 289 -7.98 -6.23 -5.67
C LEU A 289 -7.63 -7.71 -5.43
N ALA A 290 -8.17 -8.62 -6.24
CA ALA A 290 -7.84 -10.05 -6.15
C ALA A 290 -6.34 -10.30 -6.38
N ARG A 291 -5.74 -9.62 -7.35
CA ARG A 291 -4.30 -9.69 -7.63
C ARG A 291 -3.46 -9.11 -6.48
N LEU A 292 -3.88 -8.00 -5.88
CA LEU A 292 -3.19 -7.40 -4.72
C LEU A 292 -3.23 -8.33 -3.49
N VAL A 293 -4.36 -9.00 -3.26
CA VAL A 293 -4.51 -10.00 -2.20
C VAL A 293 -3.61 -11.22 -2.43
N ASP A 294 -3.57 -11.75 -3.66
CA ASP A 294 -2.75 -12.93 -4.00
C ASP A 294 -1.24 -12.64 -3.94
N SER A 295 -0.83 -11.47 -4.44
CA SER A 295 0.59 -11.08 -4.48
C SER A 295 1.21 -10.73 -3.12
N LYS A 296 0.41 -10.74 -2.03
CA LYS A 296 0.84 -10.32 -0.68
C LYS A 296 1.53 -8.95 -0.71
N ALA A 297 0.95 -8.03 -1.48
CA ALA A 297 1.55 -6.74 -1.79
C ALA A 297 1.76 -5.83 -0.55
N PHE A 298 0.96 -6.04 0.51
CA PHE A 298 0.98 -5.21 1.71
C PHE A 298 1.69 -5.89 2.88
N SER A 299 2.52 -5.12 3.59
CA SER A 299 3.16 -5.55 4.83
C SER A 299 2.33 -5.25 6.08
N SER A 300 1.39 -4.31 6.01
CA SER A 300 0.49 -3.97 7.11
C SER A 300 -0.71 -4.92 7.15
N GLU A 301 -1.01 -5.47 8.32
CA GLU A 301 -2.20 -6.33 8.52
C GLU A 301 -3.51 -5.55 8.26
N ASP A 302 -3.55 -4.25 8.54
CA ASP A 302 -4.73 -3.43 8.27
C ASP A 302 -4.98 -3.24 6.76
N GLU A 303 -3.93 -2.93 5.98
CA GLU A 303 -4.04 -2.75 4.52
C GLU A 303 -4.44 -4.07 3.83
N LYS A 304 -3.89 -5.18 4.32
CA LYS A 304 -4.23 -6.52 3.86
C LYS A 304 -5.69 -6.84 4.17
N ARG A 305 -6.16 -6.56 5.40
CA ARG A 305 -7.56 -6.76 5.79
C ARG A 305 -8.49 -5.90 4.94
N ASN A 306 -8.18 -4.62 4.73
CA ASN A 306 -8.98 -3.71 3.92
C ASN A 306 -9.08 -4.16 2.46
N SER A 307 -7.96 -4.62 1.88
CA SER A 307 -7.93 -5.16 0.52
C SER A 307 -8.79 -6.40 0.36
N ILE A 308 -8.73 -7.30 1.34
CA ILE A 308 -9.57 -8.50 1.40
C ILE A 308 -11.05 -8.11 1.53
N ASP A 309 -11.38 -7.21 2.45
CA ASP A 309 -12.77 -6.82 2.69
C ASP A 309 -13.35 -6.09 1.47
N ALA A 310 -12.62 -5.15 0.86
CA ALA A 310 -12.99 -4.50 -0.40
C ALA A 310 -13.24 -5.51 -1.53
N ALA A 311 -12.37 -6.52 -1.69
CA ALA A 311 -12.54 -7.57 -2.68
C ALA A 311 -13.78 -8.45 -2.44
N ARG A 312 -14.07 -8.79 -1.17
CA ARG A 312 -15.25 -9.60 -0.78
C ARG A 312 -16.55 -8.93 -1.20
N PHE A 313 -16.69 -7.63 -0.92
CA PHE A 313 -17.87 -6.86 -1.29
C PHE A 313 -18.00 -6.69 -2.81
N GLY A 314 -16.90 -6.41 -3.51
CA GLY A 314 -16.91 -6.30 -4.96
C GLY A 314 -17.29 -7.60 -5.66
N LEU A 315 -16.78 -8.74 -5.21
CA LEU A 315 -17.13 -10.06 -5.77
C LEU A 315 -18.58 -10.44 -5.60
N GLN A 316 -19.21 -10.05 -4.48
CA GLN A 316 -20.63 -10.32 -4.23
C GLN A 316 -21.53 -9.69 -5.31
N ARG A 317 -21.07 -8.61 -5.94
CA ARG A 317 -21.77 -7.87 -7.00
C ARG A 317 -21.41 -8.35 -8.41
N LEU A 318 -20.61 -9.40 -8.57
CA LEU A 318 -20.35 -10.03 -9.86
C LEU A 318 -21.21 -11.28 -10.01
N ALA A 319 -21.92 -11.38 -11.13
CA ALA A 319 -22.73 -12.56 -11.43
C ALA A 319 -21.85 -13.78 -11.69
N SER A 320 -22.25 -14.91 -11.12
CA SER A 320 -21.62 -16.19 -11.45
C SER A 320 -21.97 -16.62 -12.88
N ARG A 321 -21.09 -17.43 -13.49
CA ARG A 321 -21.33 -17.99 -14.83
C ARG A 321 -22.71 -18.65 -14.95
N ASP A 322 -23.10 -19.43 -13.96
CA ASP A 322 -24.37 -20.18 -14.00
C ASP A 322 -25.58 -19.24 -13.93
N GLN A 323 -25.50 -18.15 -13.15
CA GLN A 323 -26.54 -17.13 -13.11
C GLN A 323 -26.70 -16.42 -14.45
N VAL A 324 -25.60 -15.94 -15.04
CA VAL A 324 -25.67 -15.25 -16.36
C VAL A 324 -26.18 -16.19 -17.44
N LEU A 325 -25.75 -17.45 -17.44
CA LEU A 325 -26.20 -18.45 -18.42
C LEU A 325 -27.64 -18.92 -18.19
N SER A 326 -28.21 -18.73 -17.00
CA SER A 326 -29.62 -19.05 -16.72
C SER A 326 -30.60 -18.03 -17.30
N GLU A 327 -30.14 -16.79 -17.55
CA GLU A 327 -30.93 -15.75 -18.21
C GLU A 327 -30.96 -15.92 -19.75
N VAL A 328 -30.15 -16.83 -20.31
CA VAL A 328 -30.08 -17.12 -21.76
C VAL A 328 -30.94 -18.33 -22.11
N GLU A 329 -31.80 -18.17 -23.12
CA GLU A 329 -32.66 -19.26 -23.57
C GLU A 329 -31.87 -20.41 -24.22
N THR A 330 -32.37 -21.64 -24.08
CA THR A 330 -31.75 -22.80 -24.74
C THR A 330 -31.96 -22.70 -26.25
N GLY A 331 -30.87 -22.84 -27.00
CA GLY A 331 -30.79 -22.61 -28.44
C GLY A 331 -30.24 -21.23 -28.80
N GLN A 332 -30.17 -20.26 -27.89
CA GLN A 332 -29.74 -18.90 -28.23
C GLN A 332 -28.23 -18.79 -28.48
N LEU A 333 -27.83 -17.96 -29.45
CA LEU A 333 -26.44 -17.56 -29.66
C LEU A 333 -26.03 -16.45 -28.70
N VAL A 334 -24.84 -16.62 -28.13
CA VAL A 334 -24.21 -15.72 -27.19
C VAL A 334 -22.90 -15.23 -27.79
N ARG A 335 -22.76 -13.92 -27.93
CA ARG A 335 -21.49 -13.29 -28.28
C ARG A 335 -20.73 -12.91 -27.01
N SER A 336 -19.47 -13.35 -26.91
CA SER A 336 -18.51 -12.98 -25.86
C SER A 336 -17.19 -12.53 -26.52
N GLY A 337 -16.32 -11.82 -25.79
CA GLY A 337 -15.08 -11.24 -26.31
C GLY A 337 -14.19 -12.24 -27.09
N THR A 338 -14.23 -13.52 -26.73
CA THR A 338 -13.47 -14.61 -27.37
C THR A 338 -14.17 -15.32 -28.53
N GLY A 339 -15.43 -15.01 -28.82
CA GLY A 339 -16.15 -15.61 -29.94
C GLY A 339 -17.65 -15.78 -29.70
N ILE A 340 -18.28 -16.59 -30.53
CA ILE A 340 -19.72 -16.85 -30.49
C ILE A 340 -19.96 -18.26 -29.97
N TYR A 341 -20.90 -18.39 -29.04
CA TYR A 341 -21.23 -19.62 -28.34
C TYR A 341 -22.72 -19.92 -28.51
N LEU A 342 -23.08 -21.20 -28.55
CA LEU A 342 -24.46 -21.65 -28.58
C LEU A 342 -24.84 -22.23 -27.21
N LYS A 343 -25.93 -21.76 -26.62
CA LYS A 343 -26.44 -22.24 -25.33
C LYS A 343 -27.31 -23.48 -25.52
N GLY A 344 -26.74 -24.68 -25.37
CA GLY A 344 -27.51 -25.93 -25.28
C GLY A 344 -27.61 -26.44 -23.84
N ALA A 345 -27.64 -27.77 -23.67
CA ALA A 345 -27.41 -28.42 -22.38
C ALA A 345 -26.04 -28.02 -21.81
N ASN A 346 -25.04 -27.93 -22.69
CA ASN A 346 -23.74 -27.32 -22.43
C ASN A 346 -23.54 -26.11 -23.36
N VAL A 347 -22.67 -25.17 -22.96
CA VAL A 347 -22.30 -24.03 -23.82
C VAL A 347 -21.18 -24.47 -24.77
N THR A 348 -21.45 -24.42 -26.07
CA THR A 348 -20.52 -24.90 -27.11
C THR A 348 -19.99 -23.73 -27.93
N ARG A 349 -18.67 -23.61 -28.08
CA ARG A 349 -18.06 -22.57 -28.94
C ARG A 349 -18.34 -22.88 -30.40
N THR A 350 -18.89 -21.91 -31.12
CA THR A 350 -19.18 -22.03 -32.56
C THR A 350 -18.00 -21.49 -33.38
N ARG A 351 -17.94 -21.86 -34.66
CA ARG A 351 -16.97 -21.30 -35.63
C ARG A 351 -17.53 -20.09 -36.41
N LEU A 352 -18.68 -19.58 -35.99
CA LEU A 352 -19.35 -18.45 -36.64
C LEU A 352 -18.48 -17.20 -36.51
N THR A 353 -18.47 -16.37 -37.55
CA THR A 353 -17.72 -15.10 -37.57
C THR A 353 -18.65 -13.91 -37.35
N THR A 354 -19.73 -13.82 -38.14
CA THR A 354 -20.70 -12.73 -38.12
C THR A 354 -22.12 -13.25 -38.35
N PRO A 355 -22.80 -13.76 -37.31
CA PRO A 355 -24.18 -14.21 -37.40
C PRO A 355 -25.08 -12.99 -37.69
N LEU A 356 -25.89 -13.10 -38.74
CA LEU A 356 -26.85 -12.08 -39.16
C LEU A 356 -28.21 -12.33 -38.51
N VAL A 357 -28.70 -13.56 -38.59
CA VAL A 357 -29.98 -13.98 -38.04
C VAL A 357 -29.92 -15.37 -37.44
N GLN A 358 -30.74 -15.55 -36.42
CA GLN A 358 -30.97 -16.82 -35.77
C GLN A 358 -32.48 -17.11 -35.74
N LEU A 359 -32.88 -18.31 -36.15
CA LEU A 359 -34.24 -18.81 -36.07
C LEU A 359 -34.26 -20.06 -35.19
N LEU A 360 -35.17 -20.11 -34.22
CA LEU A 360 -35.36 -21.29 -33.37
C LEU A 360 -36.50 -22.14 -33.92
N TYR A 361 -36.26 -23.45 -34.03
CA TYR A 361 -37.31 -24.42 -34.33
C TYR A 361 -37.40 -25.49 -33.22
N PRO A 362 -38.19 -25.22 -32.16
CA PRO A 362 -38.25 -26.08 -30.97
C PRO A 362 -38.72 -27.50 -31.26
N ALA A 363 -39.65 -27.67 -32.22
CA ALA A 363 -40.27 -28.96 -32.53
C ALA A 363 -39.27 -30.03 -33.00
N HIS A 364 -38.18 -29.63 -33.65
CA HIS A 364 -37.09 -30.53 -34.09
C HIS A 364 -35.78 -30.31 -33.35
N GLN A 365 -35.79 -29.55 -32.24
CA GLN A 365 -34.58 -29.19 -31.49
C GLN A 365 -33.47 -28.63 -32.42
N ALA A 366 -33.85 -27.79 -33.37
CA ALA A 366 -32.94 -27.23 -34.36
C ALA A 366 -32.83 -25.69 -34.20
N THR A 367 -31.61 -25.19 -34.32
CA THR A 367 -31.31 -23.76 -34.37
C THR A 367 -30.67 -23.45 -35.72
N ILE A 368 -31.30 -22.58 -36.50
CA ILE A 368 -30.83 -22.20 -37.83
C ILE A 368 -30.16 -20.84 -37.72
N VAL A 369 -28.95 -20.73 -38.24
CA VAL A 369 -28.15 -19.51 -38.17
C VAL A 369 -27.65 -19.18 -39.55
N VAL A 370 -27.89 -17.95 -39.98
CA VAL A 370 -27.29 -17.39 -41.18
C VAL A 370 -26.14 -16.50 -40.75
N SER A 371 -24.93 -16.79 -41.22
CA SER A 371 -23.73 -16.01 -40.93
C SER A 371 -23.17 -15.44 -42.22
N GLN A 372 -22.73 -14.19 -42.17
CA GLN A 372 -21.87 -13.65 -43.21
C GLN A 372 -20.44 -14.14 -42.94
N GLY A 373 -19.71 -14.53 -44.00
CA GLY A 373 -18.29 -14.82 -43.96
C GLY A 373 -17.44 -13.54 -44.12
N LYS A 374 -16.15 -13.61 -43.80
CA LYS A 374 -15.21 -12.53 -44.11
C LYS A 374 -14.95 -12.52 -45.62
N ALA A 375 -15.16 -11.37 -46.27
CA ALA A 375 -14.72 -11.16 -47.65
C ALA A 375 -13.20 -11.34 -47.72
N ASP A 376 -12.72 -12.18 -48.64
CA ASP A 376 -11.29 -12.33 -48.89
C ASP A 376 -10.78 -11.05 -49.57
N ARG A 377 -9.70 -10.48 -49.05
CA ARG A 377 -9.15 -9.19 -49.52
C ARG A 377 -8.70 -9.21 -50.99
N GLU A 378 -8.49 -10.39 -51.55
CA GLU A 378 -8.02 -10.56 -52.94
C GLU A 378 -9.14 -10.84 -53.95
N ASP A 379 -10.32 -11.34 -53.53
CA ASP A 379 -11.33 -11.88 -54.47
C ASP A 379 -12.67 -11.11 -54.50
N GLN A 380 -12.86 -10.10 -53.62
CA GLN A 380 -14.12 -9.32 -53.50
C GLN A 380 -15.43 -10.13 -53.33
N SER A 381 -15.40 -11.47 -53.37
CA SER A 381 -16.57 -12.33 -53.21
C SER A 381 -17.00 -12.35 -51.74
N SER A 382 -18.15 -11.76 -51.43
CA SER A 382 -18.83 -11.95 -50.16
C SER A 382 -19.38 -13.37 -50.09
N LYS A 383 -19.05 -14.11 -49.04
CA LYS A 383 -19.62 -15.44 -48.78
C LYS A 383 -20.60 -15.37 -47.62
N ALA A 384 -21.69 -16.13 -47.69
CA ALA A 384 -22.57 -16.36 -46.56
C ALA A 384 -22.70 -17.85 -46.29
N GLU A 385 -23.15 -18.21 -45.09
CA GLU A 385 -23.25 -19.59 -44.67
C GLU A 385 -24.52 -19.81 -43.86
N ILE A 386 -25.25 -20.87 -44.19
CA ILE A 386 -26.37 -21.36 -43.40
C ILE A 386 -25.88 -22.53 -42.57
N PHE A 387 -25.99 -22.41 -41.26
CA PHE A 387 -25.71 -23.46 -40.30
C PHE A 387 -27.00 -23.94 -39.65
N ILE A 388 -27.13 -25.26 -39.50
CA ILE A 388 -28.17 -25.88 -38.71
C ILE A 388 -27.50 -26.57 -37.55
N PHE A 389 -27.81 -26.13 -36.34
CA PHE A 389 -27.30 -26.70 -35.10
C PHE A 389 -28.39 -27.54 -34.42
N ASP A 390 -27.98 -28.63 -33.81
CA ASP A 390 -28.77 -29.30 -32.78
C ASP A 390 -28.79 -28.43 -31.52
N THR A 391 -29.98 -28.04 -31.08
CA THR A 391 -30.20 -27.09 -29.98
C THR A 391 -29.63 -27.58 -28.64
N ASN A 392 -29.57 -28.90 -28.43
CA ASN A 392 -29.16 -29.47 -27.14
C ASN A 392 -27.66 -29.75 -27.05
N SER A 393 -27.08 -30.35 -28.09
CA SER A 393 -25.67 -30.73 -28.17
C SER A 393 -24.78 -29.63 -28.76
N GLY A 394 -25.36 -28.72 -29.55
CA GLY A 394 -24.63 -27.73 -30.33
C GLY A 394 -23.83 -28.29 -31.50
N ALA A 395 -24.07 -29.54 -31.90
CA ALA A 395 -23.47 -30.14 -33.06
C ALA A 395 -24.05 -29.54 -34.36
N VAL A 396 -23.22 -29.40 -35.39
CA VAL A 396 -23.68 -28.97 -36.72
C VAL A 396 -24.37 -30.16 -37.40
N ILE A 397 -25.68 -30.03 -37.65
CA ILE A 397 -26.50 -31.00 -38.39
C ILE A 397 -26.22 -30.89 -39.88
N ALA A 398 -26.22 -29.67 -40.41
CA ALA A 398 -25.93 -29.37 -41.80
C ALA A 398 -25.32 -27.97 -41.93
N ARG A 399 -24.52 -27.76 -42.98
CA ARG A 399 -23.92 -26.47 -43.35
C ARG A 399 -23.99 -26.32 -44.85
N ARG A 400 -24.31 -25.11 -45.31
CA ARG A 400 -24.26 -24.76 -46.73
C ARG A 400 -23.66 -23.38 -46.91
N GLU A 401 -22.67 -23.29 -47.80
CA GLU A 401 -22.06 -22.05 -48.23
C GLU A 401 -22.89 -21.44 -49.39
N LEU A 402 -23.03 -20.13 -49.35
CA LEU A 402 -23.71 -19.27 -50.33
C LEU A 402 -22.64 -18.37 -50.93
N ASP A 403 -22.49 -18.42 -52.25
CA ASP A 403 -21.69 -17.44 -52.99
C ASP A 403 -22.60 -16.27 -53.37
N LEU A 404 -22.26 -15.08 -52.89
CA LEU A 404 -23.07 -13.87 -53.12
C LEU A 404 -22.51 -13.03 -54.29
N ASN A 405 -21.50 -13.49 -55.02
CA ASN A 405 -20.94 -12.78 -56.19
C ASN A 405 -20.60 -11.29 -55.94
N GLY A 406 -20.22 -10.94 -54.70
CA GLY A 406 -19.93 -9.57 -54.29
C GLY A 406 -21.06 -8.83 -53.55
N GLY A 407 -22.31 -9.33 -53.59
CA GLY A 407 -23.45 -8.77 -52.83
C GLY A 407 -23.40 -9.00 -51.31
N ARG A 408 -24.37 -8.48 -50.56
CA ARG A 408 -24.51 -8.68 -49.10
C ARG A 408 -25.92 -9.14 -48.76
N LEU A 409 -26.06 -10.05 -47.81
CA LEU A 409 -27.39 -10.40 -47.30
C LEU A 409 -27.97 -9.25 -46.46
N SER A 410 -29.23 -8.89 -46.75
CA SER A 410 -30.04 -7.98 -45.96
C SER A 410 -30.33 -8.58 -44.57
N VAL A 411 -30.88 -7.77 -43.65
CA VAL A 411 -31.32 -8.24 -42.32
C VAL A 411 -32.76 -8.75 -42.33
N ASP A 412 -33.47 -8.59 -43.46
CA ASP A 412 -34.83 -9.09 -43.64
C ASP A 412 -34.83 -10.57 -44.03
N PHE A 413 -35.23 -11.40 -43.07
CA PHE A 413 -35.30 -12.85 -43.22
C PHE A 413 -36.63 -13.38 -42.71
N GLU A 414 -37.20 -14.32 -43.45
CA GLU A 414 -38.42 -15.02 -43.04
C GLU A 414 -38.21 -16.53 -43.15
N GLY A 415 -38.49 -17.26 -42.07
CA GLY A 415 -38.45 -18.72 -42.06
C GLY A 415 -39.85 -19.29 -41.82
N TYR A 416 -40.21 -20.34 -42.56
CA TYR A 416 -41.52 -20.99 -42.48
C TYR A 416 -41.35 -22.50 -42.33
N ALA A 417 -42.04 -23.10 -41.37
CA ALA A 417 -42.18 -24.55 -41.23
C ALA A 417 -43.47 -25.02 -41.91
N LEU A 418 -43.37 -25.92 -42.89
CA LEU A 418 -44.53 -26.33 -43.70
C LEU A 418 -45.55 -27.14 -42.89
N THR A 419 -46.82 -26.76 -43.01
CA THR A 419 -47.94 -27.41 -42.33
C THR A 419 -48.09 -28.83 -42.86
N GLY A 420 -48.08 -29.82 -41.95
CA GLY A 420 -48.18 -31.24 -42.31
C GLY A 420 -46.87 -31.90 -42.75
N GLN A 421 -45.77 -31.15 -42.85
CA GLN A 421 -44.42 -31.66 -43.16
C GLN A 421 -43.39 -31.06 -42.18
N PRO A 422 -43.35 -31.52 -40.92
CA PRO A 422 -42.59 -30.85 -39.85
C PRO A 422 -41.07 -30.81 -40.07
N GLY A 423 -40.49 -31.76 -40.81
CA GLY A 423 -39.06 -31.76 -41.14
C GLY A 423 -38.65 -30.78 -42.24
N LYS A 424 -39.59 -30.06 -42.86
CA LYS A 424 -39.35 -29.25 -44.06
C LYS A 424 -39.57 -27.76 -43.81
N LEU A 425 -38.51 -26.99 -43.99
CA LEU A 425 -38.48 -25.55 -43.73
C LEU A 425 -38.10 -24.78 -44.99
N LEU A 426 -38.69 -23.60 -45.16
CA LEU A 426 -38.32 -22.64 -46.19
C LEU A 426 -37.78 -21.39 -45.53
N LEU A 427 -36.63 -20.93 -46.00
CA LEU A 427 -35.97 -19.72 -45.53
C LEU A 427 -35.82 -18.75 -46.71
N ARG A 428 -36.44 -17.58 -46.60
CA ARG A 428 -36.27 -16.47 -47.54
C ARG A 428 -35.12 -15.59 -47.04
N LEU A 429 -34.15 -15.37 -47.92
CA LEU A 429 -32.99 -14.50 -47.74
C LEU A 429 -33.04 -13.45 -48.85
N VAL A 430 -32.76 -12.19 -48.52
CA VAL A 430 -32.65 -11.11 -49.52
C VAL A 430 -31.18 -10.75 -49.67
N GLN A 431 -30.69 -10.71 -50.90
CA GLN A 431 -29.34 -10.29 -51.27
C GLN A 431 -29.41 -8.89 -51.88
N GLU A 432 -28.76 -7.94 -51.22
CA GLU A 432 -28.56 -6.57 -51.69
C GLU A 432 -27.28 -6.54 -52.56
N GLU A 433 -27.38 -6.04 -53.79
CA GLU A 433 -26.22 -5.78 -54.63
C GLU A 433 -25.46 -4.51 -54.17
N ILE A 434 -24.13 -4.49 -54.37
CA ILE A 434 -23.30 -3.32 -54.03
C ILE A 434 -23.43 -2.20 -55.08
N GLU A 435 -23.64 -2.58 -56.35
CA GLU A 435 -23.78 -1.67 -57.49
C GLU A 435 -24.99 -2.08 -58.36
N GLY A 436 -26.21 -2.01 -57.80
CA GLY A 436 -27.48 -2.33 -58.47
C GLY A 436 -28.68 -1.77 -57.70
N ASP A 437 -29.80 -1.53 -58.38
CA ASP A 437 -31.07 -1.05 -57.77
C ASP A 437 -32.05 -2.21 -57.45
N ASP A 438 -31.72 -3.44 -57.87
CA ASP A 438 -32.58 -4.62 -57.73
C ASP A 438 -32.03 -5.60 -56.68
N ASP A 439 -32.88 -6.00 -55.74
CA ASP A 439 -32.57 -6.98 -54.69
C ASP A 439 -32.89 -8.41 -55.16
N ASP A 440 -31.92 -9.33 -55.03
CA ASP A 440 -32.11 -10.74 -55.37
C ASP A 440 -32.73 -11.52 -54.21
N VAL A 441 -33.77 -12.31 -54.49
CA VAL A 441 -34.37 -13.20 -53.48
C VAL A 441 -33.76 -14.60 -53.58
N LEU A 442 -33.13 -15.03 -52.49
CA LEU A 442 -32.59 -16.37 -52.33
C LEU A 442 -33.52 -17.19 -51.43
N LEU A 443 -33.95 -18.35 -51.91
CA LEU A 443 -34.75 -19.30 -51.15
C LEU A 443 -33.90 -20.52 -50.77
N ALA A 444 -33.79 -20.78 -49.47
CA ALA A 444 -33.18 -22.00 -48.96
C ALA A 444 -34.26 -22.97 -48.48
N ALA A 445 -34.38 -24.12 -49.15
CA ALA A 445 -35.20 -25.23 -48.72
C ALA A 445 -34.37 -26.18 -47.86
N ILE A 446 -34.83 -26.38 -46.62
CA ILE A 446 -34.14 -27.16 -45.61
C ILE A 446 -34.95 -28.41 -45.31
N ASP A 447 -34.36 -29.58 -45.54
CA ASP A 447 -34.91 -30.86 -45.11
C ASP A 447 -34.09 -31.36 -43.91
N LEU A 448 -34.70 -31.27 -42.72
CA LEU A 448 -34.08 -31.67 -41.46
C LEU A 448 -33.94 -33.20 -41.35
N ASP A 449 -34.83 -33.96 -41.97
CA ASP A 449 -34.82 -35.43 -41.93
C ASP A 449 -33.71 -35.97 -42.84
N ALA A 450 -33.57 -35.38 -44.04
CA ALA A 450 -32.48 -35.68 -44.98
C ALA A 450 -31.16 -34.95 -44.66
N LYS A 451 -31.16 -34.03 -43.69
CA LYS A 451 -30.03 -33.16 -43.31
C LYS A 451 -29.42 -32.41 -44.51
N SER A 452 -30.28 -31.92 -45.39
CA SER A 452 -29.89 -31.28 -46.63
C SER A 452 -30.43 -29.85 -46.72
N ILE A 453 -29.68 -29.00 -47.41
CA ILE A 453 -30.03 -27.61 -47.66
C ILE A 453 -29.87 -27.37 -49.16
N SER A 454 -30.97 -27.09 -49.83
CA SER A 454 -31.02 -26.74 -51.25
C SER A 454 -31.23 -25.24 -51.38
N ILE A 455 -30.44 -24.60 -52.24
CA ILE A 455 -30.50 -23.14 -52.46
C ILE A 455 -31.01 -22.89 -53.86
N PHE A 456 -31.89 -21.91 -53.97
CA PHE A 456 -32.62 -21.55 -55.16
C PHE A 456 -32.58 -20.02 -55.28
N SER A 457 -32.23 -19.49 -56.46
CA SER A 457 -32.16 -18.04 -56.73
C SER A 457 -33.21 -17.63 -57.77
N GLY A 458 -33.91 -16.52 -57.54
CA GLY A 458 -34.86 -15.92 -58.50
C GLY A 458 -35.47 -14.63 -57.98
N GLU A 459 -36.04 -13.81 -58.87
CA GLU A 459 -36.50 -12.45 -58.53
C GLU A 459 -37.81 -12.45 -57.72
N ASP A 460 -38.89 -13.11 -58.18
CA ASP A 460 -40.08 -13.34 -57.33
C ASP A 460 -40.41 -14.81 -57.12
N PHE A 461 -40.45 -15.21 -55.85
CA PHE A 461 -40.96 -16.51 -55.40
C PHE A 461 -42.39 -16.38 -54.87
N GLY A 462 -43.31 -17.17 -55.44
CA GLY A 462 -44.70 -17.25 -55.01
C GLY A 462 -45.12 -18.69 -54.72
N VAL A 463 -46.00 -18.88 -53.73
CA VAL A 463 -46.61 -20.19 -53.44
C VAL A 463 -48.10 -20.13 -53.81
N HIS A 464 -48.59 -21.20 -54.43
CA HIS A 464 -50.02 -21.30 -54.74
C HIS A 464 -50.84 -21.41 -53.45
N ARG A 465 -52.07 -20.91 -53.46
CA ARG A 465 -53.00 -20.98 -52.31
C ARG A 465 -53.27 -22.39 -51.79
N ASN A 466 -53.01 -23.44 -52.58
CA ASN A 466 -53.21 -24.84 -52.19
C ASN A 466 -51.96 -25.47 -51.55
N CYS A 467 -50.82 -24.77 -51.47
CA CYS A 467 -49.57 -25.25 -50.88
C CYS A 467 -48.95 -26.50 -51.55
N ILE A 468 -49.35 -26.80 -52.79
CA ILE A 468 -48.82 -27.93 -53.58
C ILE A 468 -47.80 -27.44 -54.59
N GLU A 469 -48.03 -26.27 -55.19
CA GLU A 469 -47.23 -25.72 -56.27
C GLU A 469 -46.59 -24.40 -55.86
N ALA A 470 -45.41 -24.14 -56.41
CA ALA A 470 -44.69 -22.88 -56.29
C ALA A 470 -44.24 -22.40 -57.67
N ALA A 471 -43.96 -21.10 -57.74
CA ALA A 471 -43.69 -20.39 -58.98
C ALA A 471 -42.48 -19.47 -58.82
N TRP A 472 -41.72 -19.34 -59.91
CA TRP A 472 -40.71 -18.31 -60.10
C TRP A 472 -41.01 -17.46 -61.33
N THR A 473 -40.93 -16.14 -61.17
CA THR A 473 -40.97 -15.14 -62.25
C THR A 473 -39.53 -14.73 -62.63
N ASN A 474 -39.33 -14.35 -63.89
CA ASN A 474 -38.08 -13.79 -64.40
C ASN A 474 -38.41 -12.43 -65.04
N ASP A 475 -37.69 -11.38 -64.69
CA ASP A 475 -38.02 -9.97 -64.91
C ASP A 475 -37.70 -9.53 -66.34
N GLU A 476 -36.75 -10.20 -67.00
CA GLU A 476 -36.35 -9.85 -68.39
C GLU A 476 -37.49 -10.01 -69.43
N ASP A 477 -38.55 -10.77 -69.13
CA ASP A 477 -39.65 -10.94 -70.08
C ASP A 477 -41.06 -10.90 -69.48
N ARG A 478 -41.26 -11.10 -68.16
CA ARG A 478 -42.58 -11.25 -67.49
C ARG A 478 -43.63 -12.03 -68.30
N LYS A 479 -43.22 -12.94 -69.18
CA LYS A 479 -44.10 -13.65 -70.14
C LYS A 479 -44.22 -15.14 -69.83
N THR A 480 -43.31 -15.68 -69.03
CA THR A 480 -43.29 -17.11 -68.68
C THR A 480 -43.00 -17.29 -67.20
N ILE A 481 -43.85 -18.03 -66.50
CA ILE A 481 -43.68 -18.43 -65.10
C ILE A 481 -43.22 -19.88 -65.06
N ARG A 482 -42.21 -20.19 -64.24
CA ARG A 482 -41.77 -21.56 -63.99
C ARG A 482 -42.55 -22.13 -62.81
N LEU A 483 -43.46 -23.06 -63.07
CA LEU A 483 -44.18 -23.79 -62.05
C LEU A 483 -43.44 -25.08 -61.68
N PHE A 484 -43.43 -25.42 -60.40
CA PHE A 484 -42.88 -26.66 -59.87
C PHE A 484 -43.65 -27.09 -58.63
N ARG A 485 -43.54 -28.35 -58.22
CA ARG A 485 -44.15 -28.80 -56.96
C ARG A 485 -43.32 -28.28 -55.80
N LEU A 486 -43.98 -27.77 -54.76
CA LEU A 486 -43.33 -27.27 -53.56
C LEU A 486 -42.45 -28.34 -52.89
N ALA A 487 -42.84 -29.63 -53.00
CA ALA A 487 -42.07 -30.75 -52.46
C ALA A 487 -40.72 -30.97 -53.16
N ASP A 488 -40.59 -30.57 -54.43
CA ASP A 488 -39.40 -30.82 -55.26
C ASP A 488 -38.23 -29.90 -54.88
N LEU A 489 -38.52 -28.77 -54.21
CA LEU A 489 -37.50 -27.90 -53.60
C LEU A 489 -36.61 -28.67 -52.61
N PHE A 490 -37.18 -29.63 -51.88
CA PHE A 490 -36.44 -30.36 -50.84
C PHE A 490 -35.58 -31.49 -51.41
N THR A 491 -35.91 -32.01 -52.58
CA THR A 491 -35.15 -33.08 -53.25
C THR A 491 -34.12 -32.55 -54.24
N GLY A 492 -34.21 -31.26 -54.61
CA GLY A 492 -33.37 -30.63 -55.63
C GLY A 492 -33.73 -31.04 -57.07
N ASN A 493 -34.73 -31.90 -57.26
CA ASN A 493 -35.18 -32.37 -58.56
C ASN A 493 -36.36 -31.52 -59.04
N LEU A 494 -36.07 -30.30 -59.47
CA LEU A 494 -37.08 -29.37 -59.97
C LEU A 494 -37.63 -29.83 -61.32
N GLU A 495 -38.80 -30.45 -61.32
CA GLU A 495 -39.60 -30.62 -62.53
C GLU A 495 -40.33 -29.31 -62.84
N THR A 496 -39.78 -28.54 -63.79
CA THR A 496 -40.32 -27.23 -64.17
C THR A 496 -41.27 -27.34 -65.35
N ARG A 497 -42.39 -26.62 -65.27
CA ARG A 497 -43.32 -26.39 -66.37
C ARG A 497 -43.43 -24.90 -66.62
N ASN A 498 -43.16 -24.49 -67.86
CA ASN A 498 -43.38 -23.12 -68.29
C ASN A 498 -44.87 -22.90 -68.58
N VAL A 499 -45.42 -21.81 -68.06
CA VAL A 499 -46.79 -21.36 -68.33
C VAL A 499 -46.75 -19.89 -68.77
N ASP A 500 -47.56 -19.55 -69.78
CA ASP A 500 -47.69 -18.18 -70.27
C ASP A 500 -48.29 -17.26 -69.19
N TRP A 501 -47.80 -16.03 -69.12
CA TRP A 501 -48.13 -15.05 -68.09
C TRP A 501 -49.51 -14.41 -68.31
N ASP A 502 -50.35 -14.46 -67.27
CA ASP A 502 -51.63 -13.75 -67.16
C ASP A 502 -51.83 -13.30 -65.70
N ASP A 503 -52.51 -12.16 -65.49
CA ASP A 503 -52.76 -11.54 -64.17
C ASP A 503 -53.46 -12.50 -63.20
N SER A 504 -54.26 -13.43 -63.73
CA SER A 504 -54.91 -14.49 -62.96
C SER A 504 -53.90 -15.42 -62.27
N VAL A 505 -52.80 -15.76 -62.93
CA VAL A 505 -51.73 -16.62 -62.39
C VAL A 505 -50.98 -15.89 -61.29
N ASN A 506 -50.59 -14.63 -61.50
CA ASN A 506 -49.88 -13.84 -60.48
C ASN A 506 -50.72 -13.67 -59.20
N SER A 507 -52.05 -13.54 -59.31
CA SER A 507 -52.94 -13.45 -58.14
C SER A 507 -53.07 -14.76 -57.31
N GLN A 508 -52.72 -15.89 -57.92
CA GLN A 508 -52.77 -17.22 -57.29
C GLN A 508 -51.46 -17.60 -56.60
N TYR A 509 -50.32 -17.08 -57.08
CA TYR A 509 -49.00 -17.32 -56.51
C TYR A 509 -48.49 -16.03 -55.86
N SER A 510 -48.50 -15.99 -54.53
CA SER A 510 -48.03 -14.84 -53.76
C SER A 510 -47.22 -15.32 -52.58
N LEU A 511 -46.26 -14.51 -52.14
CA LEU A 511 -45.51 -14.76 -50.91
C LEU A 511 -46.44 -14.76 -49.69
N GLU A 512 -47.53 -14.00 -49.70
CA GLU A 512 -48.52 -14.02 -48.61
C GLU A 512 -49.16 -15.39 -48.42
N ASN A 513 -49.30 -16.18 -49.50
CA ASN A 513 -49.86 -17.53 -49.40
C ASN A 513 -48.93 -18.48 -48.64
N LEU A 514 -47.62 -18.20 -48.58
CA LEU A 514 -46.69 -19.01 -47.80
C LEU A 514 -47.05 -19.00 -46.31
N LYS A 515 -47.62 -17.89 -45.80
CA LYS A 515 -48.15 -17.78 -44.43
C LYS A 515 -49.32 -18.72 -44.17
N ASN A 516 -50.06 -19.12 -45.22
CA ASN A 516 -51.13 -20.12 -45.11
C ASN A 516 -50.58 -21.55 -45.19
N CYS A 517 -49.42 -21.73 -45.82
CA CYS A 517 -48.80 -23.03 -46.05
C CYS A 517 -47.84 -23.48 -44.94
N GLY A 518 -47.42 -22.58 -44.07
CA GLY A 518 -46.53 -22.90 -42.97
C GLY A 518 -46.59 -21.89 -41.83
N ASN A 519 -46.10 -22.32 -40.68
CA ASN A 519 -45.98 -21.47 -39.50
C ASN A 519 -44.65 -20.73 -39.55
N ALA A 520 -44.68 -19.41 -39.36
CA ALA A 520 -43.47 -18.61 -39.26
C ALA A 520 -42.61 -19.09 -38.08
N LEU A 521 -41.30 -19.19 -38.29
CA LEU A 521 -40.32 -19.46 -37.26
C LEU A 521 -40.08 -18.20 -36.44
N THR A 522 -39.83 -18.38 -35.14
CA THR A 522 -39.54 -17.26 -34.24
C THR A 522 -38.08 -16.82 -34.46
N PRO A 523 -37.82 -15.59 -34.92
CA PRO A 523 -36.48 -15.05 -34.90
C PRO A 523 -36.03 -14.81 -33.45
N LEU A 524 -34.82 -15.27 -33.15
CA LEU A 524 -34.13 -14.97 -31.90
C LEU A 524 -33.07 -13.90 -32.15
N GLY A 525 -33.00 -12.93 -31.26
CA GLY A 525 -31.87 -12.00 -31.22
C GLY A 525 -30.59 -12.71 -30.75
N ILE A 526 -29.45 -12.25 -31.25
CA ILE A 526 -28.14 -12.66 -30.75
C ILE A 526 -27.85 -11.87 -29.47
N SER A 527 -27.76 -12.55 -28.33
CA SER A 527 -27.46 -11.92 -27.05
C SER A 527 -25.97 -11.60 -26.95
N ALA A 528 -25.62 -10.34 -26.68
CA ALA A 528 -24.25 -9.94 -26.38
C ALA A 528 -24.02 -10.05 -24.87
N LEU A 529 -23.37 -11.13 -24.42
CA LEU A 529 -23.01 -11.29 -23.02
C LEU A 529 -21.65 -10.64 -22.75
N HIS A 530 -21.68 -9.68 -21.85
CA HIS A 530 -20.48 -9.02 -21.34
C HIS A 530 -20.14 -9.66 -19.99
N PHE A 531 -18.99 -10.31 -19.92
CA PHE A 531 -18.52 -10.96 -18.69
C PHE A 531 -17.36 -10.18 -18.07
N PRO A 532 -17.28 -10.10 -16.73
CA PRO A 532 -18.33 -10.49 -15.77
C PRO A 532 -19.46 -9.45 -15.75
N GLN A 533 -20.71 -9.92 -15.66
CA GLN A 533 -21.88 -9.06 -15.55
C GLN A 533 -22.03 -8.56 -14.10
N VAL A 534 -22.37 -7.28 -13.95
CA VAL A 534 -22.59 -6.68 -12.64
C VAL A 534 -24.02 -6.89 -12.19
N ILE A 535 -24.18 -7.31 -10.95
CA ILE A 535 -25.46 -7.41 -10.26
C ILE A 535 -25.74 -6.07 -9.57
N ASP A 536 -26.93 -5.52 -9.80
CA ASP A 536 -27.42 -4.33 -9.11
C ASP A 536 -27.48 -4.55 -7.59
N GLU A 537 -27.08 -3.54 -6.80
CA GLU A 537 -27.01 -3.63 -5.34
C GLU A 537 -28.37 -3.98 -4.71
N SER A 538 -29.48 -3.57 -5.33
CA SER A 538 -30.85 -3.90 -4.88
C SER A 538 -31.13 -5.40 -4.85
N ARG A 539 -30.52 -6.21 -5.72
CA ARG A 539 -30.69 -7.68 -5.72
C ARG A 539 -30.05 -8.35 -4.50
N LEU A 540 -29.14 -7.66 -3.80
CA LEU A 540 -28.52 -8.13 -2.56
C LEU A 540 -29.36 -7.82 -1.30
N ILE A 541 -30.45 -7.06 -1.46
CA ILE A 541 -31.31 -6.58 -0.38
C ILE A 541 -32.65 -7.31 -0.43
N ARG A 542 -33.08 -7.80 0.74
CA ARG A 542 -34.41 -8.38 0.93
C ARG A 542 -35.21 -7.50 1.89
N SER A 543 -36.42 -7.12 1.51
CA SER A 543 -37.38 -6.51 2.41
C SER A 543 -38.23 -7.56 3.11
N THR A 544 -38.59 -7.28 4.36
CA THR A 544 -39.61 -8.01 5.12
C THR A 544 -40.55 -6.99 5.75
N PRO A 545 -41.87 -7.07 5.52
CA PRO A 545 -42.84 -6.27 6.25
C PRO A 545 -42.73 -6.60 7.74
N GLU A 546 -42.66 -5.58 8.59
CA GLU A 546 -42.64 -5.75 10.04
C GLU A 546 -43.88 -5.04 10.59
N PRO A 547 -44.78 -5.71 11.33
CA PRO A 547 -45.93 -5.02 11.91
C PRO A 547 -45.39 -3.92 12.83
N ALA A 548 -45.93 -2.70 12.69
CA ALA A 548 -45.67 -1.60 13.58
C ALA A 548 -45.76 -2.11 15.02
N GLN A 549 -44.63 -2.22 15.71
CA GLN A 549 -44.70 -2.36 17.15
C GLN A 549 -45.34 -1.07 17.64
N ILE A 550 -46.54 -1.22 18.21
CA ILE A 550 -47.15 -0.21 19.07
C ILE A 550 -46.03 0.25 19.97
N GLU A 551 -45.68 1.54 19.88
CA GLU A 551 -44.79 2.19 20.84
C GLU A 551 -45.20 1.66 22.22
N ALA A 552 -44.30 0.87 22.83
CA ALA A 552 -44.54 0.42 24.19
C ALA A 552 -44.83 1.69 24.97
N ASN A 553 -46.04 1.73 25.56
CA ASN A 553 -46.54 2.81 26.39
C ASN A 553 -45.38 3.58 27.03
N ASP A 554 -45.39 4.90 26.83
CA ASP A 554 -44.67 5.88 27.63
C ASP A 554 -45.02 5.75 29.14
N ASP A 555 -44.65 4.64 29.77
CA ASP A 555 -44.24 4.62 31.17
C ASP A 555 -42.77 5.08 31.18
N VAL A 556 -42.62 6.37 30.84
CA VAL A 556 -41.41 7.14 31.08
C VAL A 556 -41.15 7.11 32.57
N SER A 557 -40.16 6.34 32.99
CA SER A 557 -39.39 6.75 34.16
C SER A 557 -37.90 6.46 34.06
N CYS A 558 -37.44 5.60 33.13
CA CYS A 558 -36.02 5.23 33.09
C CYS A 558 -35.52 4.77 31.70
N SER A 559 -35.06 5.70 30.88
CA SER A 559 -34.30 5.39 29.66
C SER A 559 -32.85 5.85 29.78
N VAL A 560 -31.92 5.05 29.25
CA VAL A 560 -30.48 5.37 29.20
C VAL A 560 -30.20 6.03 27.86
N ASP A 561 -29.61 7.22 27.87
CA ASP A 561 -29.20 7.94 26.65
C ASP A 561 -28.11 7.15 25.89
N GLU A 562 -28.10 7.20 24.56
CA GLU A 562 -27.04 6.63 23.72
C GLU A 562 -25.63 7.09 24.13
N ARG A 563 -25.52 8.24 24.80
CA ARG A 563 -24.28 8.80 25.37
C ARG A 563 -23.67 7.96 26.51
N THR A 564 -24.43 7.01 27.08
CA THR A 564 -24.03 6.09 28.17
C THR A 564 -24.06 4.63 27.73
N ARG A 565 -23.30 4.27 26.68
CA ARG A 565 -23.17 2.87 26.24
C ARG A 565 -22.58 1.98 27.34
N GLY A 566 -23.25 0.85 27.60
CA GLY A 566 -22.86 -0.12 28.64
C GLY A 566 -23.40 0.21 30.04
N ALA A 567 -24.28 1.20 30.16
CA ALA A 567 -24.99 1.47 31.39
C ALA A 567 -26.30 0.67 31.46
N SER A 568 -26.61 0.12 32.63
CA SER A 568 -27.90 -0.53 32.91
C SER A 568 -28.66 0.27 33.96
N VAL A 569 -29.99 0.28 33.88
CA VAL A 569 -30.81 0.92 34.90
C VAL A 569 -31.07 -0.05 36.05
N ILE A 570 -30.93 0.41 37.29
CA ILE A 570 -31.47 -0.26 38.47
C ILE A 570 -32.79 0.42 38.82
N SER A 571 -33.90 -0.30 38.66
CA SER A 571 -35.26 0.18 38.92
C SER A 571 -35.75 -0.06 40.35
N GLU A 572 -35.08 -0.92 41.12
CA GLU A 572 -35.43 -1.21 42.52
C GLU A 572 -34.32 -0.76 43.47
N VAL A 573 -34.32 0.53 43.81
CA VAL A 573 -33.36 1.17 44.73
C VAL A 573 -33.39 0.54 46.13
N SER A 574 -34.54 0.03 46.58
CA SER A 574 -34.74 -0.60 47.89
C SER A 574 -33.90 -1.87 48.13
N ARG A 575 -33.28 -2.43 47.09
CA ARG A 575 -32.36 -3.59 47.21
C ARG A 575 -30.94 -3.20 47.61
N LEU A 576 -30.56 -1.93 47.52
CA LEU A 576 -29.21 -1.44 47.80
C LEU A 576 -28.97 -1.26 49.31
N ASP A 577 -27.81 -1.69 49.79
CA ASP A 577 -27.42 -1.65 51.20
C ASP A 577 -26.33 -0.61 51.43
N PHE A 578 -26.65 0.41 52.24
CA PHE A 578 -25.77 1.54 52.56
C PHE A 578 -24.99 1.35 53.88
N SER A 579 -25.10 0.20 54.55
CA SER A 579 -24.45 -0.03 55.85
C SER A 579 -22.93 -0.02 55.82
N ARG A 580 -22.33 -0.17 54.64
CA ARG A 580 -20.88 -0.14 54.39
C ARG A 580 -20.38 1.15 53.76
N LEU A 581 -21.24 2.16 53.71
CA LEU A 581 -20.93 3.43 53.08
C LEU A 581 -19.79 4.15 53.81
N ALA A 582 -18.75 4.49 53.06
CA ALA A 582 -17.66 5.33 53.53
C ALA A 582 -17.36 6.41 52.49
N TRP A 583 -17.19 7.65 52.94
CA TRP A 583 -16.71 8.76 52.11
C TRP A 583 -15.18 8.70 51.97
N ALA A 584 -14.67 8.92 50.77
CA ALA A 584 -13.22 9.00 50.54
C ALA A 584 -12.63 10.21 51.28
N ARG A 585 -11.52 10.03 52.01
CA ARG A 585 -10.86 11.12 52.75
C ARG A 585 -10.27 12.15 51.78
N GLY A 586 -10.68 13.42 51.93
CA GLY A 586 -9.96 14.56 51.34
C GLY A 586 -10.76 15.47 50.41
N GLU A 587 -12.07 15.26 50.20
CA GLU A 587 -12.93 16.18 49.44
C GLU A 587 -13.98 16.82 50.36
N GLU A 588 -14.19 18.13 50.22
CA GLU A 588 -15.12 18.95 51.03
C GLU A 588 -16.60 18.65 50.72
N SER A 589 -17.05 17.41 50.91
CA SER A 589 -18.48 17.12 50.95
C SER A 589 -18.96 17.28 52.39
N GLY A 590 -19.38 18.48 52.78
CA GLY A 590 -20.04 18.73 54.08
C GLY A 590 -21.40 18.03 54.25
N ARG A 591 -21.60 16.86 53.64
CA ARG A 591 -22.84 16.08 53.61
C ARG A 591 -22.75 14.85 54.50
N SER A 592 -23.87 14.50 55.13
CA SER A 592 -23.99 13.29 55.96
C SER A 592 -24.39 12.06 55.11
N VAL A 593 -24.21 10.87 55.69
CA VAL A 593 -24.62 9.59 55.07
C VAL A 593 -26.14 9.55 54.81
N GLU A 594 -26.90 10.20 55.68
CA GLU A 594 -28.36 10.30 55.60
C GLU A 594 -28.82 11.12 54.38
N GLN A 595 -28.13 12.22 54.06
CA GLN A 595 -28.44 13.02 52.87
C GLN A 595 -28.16 12.27 51.56
N LEU A 596 -27.11 11.46 51.52
CA LEU A 596 -26.83 10.61 50.36
C LEU A 596 -27.92 9.53 50.21
N LYS A 597 -28.34 8.95 51.33
CA LYS A 597 -29.43 7.97 51.32
C LYS A 597 -30.74 8.60 50.80
N GLU A 598 -31.05 9.83 51.19
CA GLU A 598 -32.18 10.61 50.65
C GLU A 598 -32.01 10.89 49.14
N ASP A 599 -30.83 11.27 48.67
CA ASP A 599 -30.53 11.47 47.23
C ASP A 599 -30.72 10.19 46.39
N PHE A 600 -30.49 9.00 46.98
CA PHE A 600 -30.71 7.71 46.32
C PHE A 600 -32.16 7.22 46.43
N GLU A 601 -32.81 7.41 47.58
CA GLU A 601 -34.21 7.02 47.82
C GLU A 601 -35.21 7.93 47.08
N GLY A 602 -34.84 9.16 46.79
CA GLY A 602 -35.66 10.15 46.06
C GLY A 602 -35.69 9.97 44.54
N VAL A 603 -34.93 9.03 43.98
CA VAL A 603 -34.82 8.84 42.52
C VAL A 603 -35.41 7.48 42.14
N SER A 604 -36.30 7.45 41.15
CA SER A 604 -36.97 6.23 40.71
C SER A 604 -36.03 5.25 39.99
N CYS A 605 -34.91 5.74 39.44
CA CYS A 605 -33.97 4.93 38.67
C CYS A 605 -32.51 5.39 38.79
N LEU A 606 -31.63 4.41 38.98
CA LEU A 606 -30.19 4.62 39.09
C LEU A 606 -29.46 4.11 37.87
N ILE A 607 -28.38 4.78 37.51
CA ILE A 607 -27.51 4.37 36.41
C ILE A 607 -26.40 3.48 36.99
N ARG A 608 -26.32 2.22 36.55
CA ARG A 608 -25.20 1.31 36.84
C ARG A 608 -24.24 1.32 35.67
N LEU A 609 -22.95 1.54 35.96
CA LEU A 609 -21.85 1.40 35.02
C LEU A 609 -20.97 0.22 35.44
N GLU A 610 -20.50 -0.55 34.48
CA GLU A 610 -19.37 -1.45 34.73
C GLU A 610 -18.07 -0.64 34.73
N GLY A 611 -17.16 -0.96 35.64
CA GLY A 611 -15.87 -0.32 35.77
C GLY A 611 -14.69 -1.31 35.67
N PRO A 612 -13.46 -0.84 35.87
CA PRO A 612 -12.28 -1.67 35.71
C PRO A 612 -12.23 -2.76 36.80
N ARG A 613 -11.68 -3.94 36.45
CA ARG A 613 -11.51 -5.09 37.38
C ARG A 613 -12.81 -5.68 37.93
N THR A 614 -13.89 -5.76 37.13
CA THR A 614 -15.20 -6.31 37.52
C THR A 614 -15.97 -5.53 38.59
N SER A 615 -15.46 -4.37 39.02
CA SER A 615 -16.22 -3.45 39.88
C SER A 615 -17.41 -2.88 39.10
N SER A 616 -18.56 -2.77 39.77
CA SER A 616 -19.71 -2.01 39.26
C SER A 616 -19.78 -0.67 39.97
N TYR A 617 -20.29 0.37 39.32
CA TYR A 617 -20.49 1.69 39.90
C TYR A 617 -21.95 2.09 39.72
N VAL A 618 -22.50 2.81 40.70
CA VAL A 618 -23.85 3.36 40.64
C VAL A 618 -23.80 4.86 40.76
N LEU A 619 -24.57 5.55 39.93
CA LEU A 619 -24.60 6.99 39.83
C LEU A 619 -25.99 7.52 40.16
N THR A 620 -26.03 8.59 40.94
CA THR A 620 -27.22 9.42 41.13
C THR A 620 -26.88 10.89 41.00
N GLY A 621 -27.78 11.66 40.39
CA GLY A 621 -27.67 13.10 40.29
C GLY A 621 -28.15 13.75 41.58
N THR A 622 -27.45 14.78 42.05
CA THR A 622 -27.88 15.58 43.20
C THR A 622 -27.79 17.07 42.88
N ALA A 623 -28.71 17.86 43.42
CA ALA A 623 -28.66 19.31 43.36
C ALA A 623 -27.74 19.84 44.47
N LEU A 624 -26.73 20.61 44.10
CA LEU A 624 -25.78 21.25 45.04
C LEU A 624 -26.07 22.75 45.24
N GLY A 625 -27.01 23.32 44.48
CA GLY A 625 -27.48 24.71 44.58
C GLY A 625 -28.30 25.14 43.35
N LEU A 626 -28.67 26.42 43.28
CA LEU A 626 -29.46 26.99 42.15
C LEU A 626 -28.78 26.82 40.78
N TRP A 627 -27.44 26.78 40.75
CA TRP A 627 -26.66 26.77 39.50
C TRP A 627 -25.60 25.64 39.43
N ILE A 628 -25.60 24.71 40.40
CA ILE A 628 -24.59 23.65 40.50
C ILE A 628 -25.28 22.32 40.80
N GLY A 629 -25.05 21.33 39.96
CA GLY A 629 -25.40 19.92 40.17
C GLY A 629 -24.17 19.08 40.51
N GLY A 630 -24.39 17.82 40.88
CA GLY A 630 -23.30 16.88 41.08
C GLY A 630 -23.74 15.45 40.81
N TRP A 631 -22.78 14.61 40.42
CA TRP A 631 -22.95 13.16 40.32
C TRP A 631 -22.31 12.50 41.54
N ASN A 632 -23.11 11.82 42.33
CA ASN A 632 -22.64 10.88 43.33
C ASN A 632 -22.28 9.58 42.61
N ILE A 633 -21.02 9.18 42.65
CA ILE A 633 -20.52 7.95 42.04
C ILE A 633 -20.04 7.04 43.15
N CYS A 634 -20.65 5.85 43.23
CA CYS A 634 -20.40 4.88 44.28
C CYS A 634 -20.00 3.53 43.71
N GLU A 635 -19.10 2.80 44.39
CA GLU A 635 -18.76 1.43 44.03
C GLU A 635 -19.86 0.47 44.54
N LEU A 636 -20.26 -0.47 43.69
CA LEU A 636 -21.27 -1.49 43.97
C LEU A 636 -20.58 -2.86 44.09
N SER A 637 -20.54 -3.38 45.31
CA SER A 637 -19.96 -4.68 45.65
C SER A 637 -21.04 -5.75 45.81
N ASN A 638 -20.81 -6.94 45.26
CA ASN A 638 -21.74 -8.09 45.25
C ASN A 638 -23.18 -7.73 44.83
N GLU A 639 -23.33 -6.80 43.88
CA GLU A 639 -24.62 -6.33 43.33
C GLU A 639 -25.61 -5.76 44.36
N LYS A 640 -25.14 -5.45 45.58
CA LYS A 640 -26.01 -5.02 46.68
C LYS A 640 -25.40 -3.92 47.55
N TRP A 641 -24.11 -3.99 47.87
CA TRP A 641 -23.49 -3.12 48.86
C TRP A 641 -22.91 -1.89 48.20
N ILE A 642 -23.28 -0.71 48.70
CA ILE A 642 -22.74 0.57 48.26
C ILE A 642 -21.54 0.94 49.13
N GLU A 643 -20.39 1.12 48.50
CA GLU A 643 -19.11 1.41 49.14
C GLU A 643 -18.39 2.56 48.40
N ASN A 644 -17.44 3.24 49.06
CA ASN A 644 -16.51 4.21 48.45
C ASN A 644 -17.13 5.30 47.55
N CYS A 645 -18.14 6.04 48.05
CA CYS A 645 -18.78 7.10 47.27
C CYS A 645 -17.94 8.38 47.17
N ARG A 646 -18.03 9.05 46.02
CA ARG A 646 -17.45 10.38 45.75
C ARG A 646 -18.45 11.26 45.00
N LEU A 647 -18.40 12.56 45.26
CA LEU A 647 -19.26 13.56 44.63
C LEU A 647 -18.46 14.39 43.64
N TYR A 648 -18.90 14.42 42.38
CA TYR A 648 -18.31 15.23 41.34
C TYR A 648 -19.28 16.31 40.88
N SER A 649 -18.96 17.57 41.17
CA SER A 649 -19.80 18.72 40.81
C SER A 649 -19.64 19.18 39.35
N PHE A 650 -20.72 19.73 38.80
CA PHE A 650 -20.83 20.34 37.46
C PHE A 650 -21.84 21.52 37.50
N ALA A 651 -21.77 22.50 36.60
CA ALA A 651 -22.77 23.58 36.57
C ALA A 651 -24.10 23.10 35.96
N SER A 652 -25.23 23.59 36.49
CA SER A 652 -26.57 23.11 36.12
C SER A 652 -26.94 23.38 34.65
N GLU A 653 -26.41 24.46 34.06
CA GLU A 653 -26.53 24.76 32.62
C GLU A 653 -25.91 23.66 31.74
N GLY A 654 -25.01 22.86 32.34
CA GLY A 654 -24.33 21.70 31.78
C GLY A 654 -25.20 20.51 31.41
N GLY A 655 -26.37 20.40 32.03
CA GLY A 655 -27.19 19.18 32.00
C GLY A 655 -26.50 17.94 32.60
N GLY A 656 -25.25 18.04 33.07
CA GLY A 656 -24.51 16.95 33.70
C GLY A 656 -24.23 15.77 32.77
N THR A 657 -23.98 16.03 31.48
CA THR A 657 -23.87 14.95 30.48
C THR A 657 -22.73 13.99 30.85
N LEU A 658 -23.03 12.69 30.84
CA LEU A 658 -22.07 11.62 31.12
C LEU A 658 -21.64 10.95 29.82
N TRP A 659 -20.33 10.81 29.62
CA TRP A 659 -19.76 9.96 28.57
C TRP A 659 -18.86 8.90 29.19
N HIS A 660 -19.17 7.64 28.92
CA HIS A 660 -18.45 6.50 29.48
C HIS A 660 -17.48 5.89 28.46
N ALA A 661 -16.24 5.65 28.87
CA ALA A 661 -15.21 5.06 28.02
C ALA A 661 -15.52 3.59 27.67
N SER A 662 -15.14 3.16 26.46
CA SER A 662 -15.33 1.77 26.00
C SER A 662 -14.60 0.73 26.87
N GLY A 663 -13.49 1.10 27.50
CA GLY A 663 -12.73 0.26 28.43
C GLY A 663 -13.09 0.47 29.90
N GLN A 664 -14.21 1.14 30.19
CA GLN A 664 -14.83 1.23 31.51
C GLN A 664 -13.98 1.91 32.60
N ARG A 665 -12.84 2.52 32.26
CA ARG A 665 -11.93 3.13 33.24
C ARG A 665 -12.22 4.61 33.48
N PHE A 666 -12.51 5.36 32.43
CA PHE A 666 -12.70 6.81 32.52
C PHE A 666 -14.16 7.18 32.30
N LEU A 667 -14.65 8.11 33.12
CA LEU A 667 -15.95 8.74 33.00
C LEU A 667 -15.75 10.25 32.81
N ILE A 668 -16.43 10.82 31.83
CA ILE A 668 -16.36 12.26 31.55
C ILE A 668 -17.68 12.88 31.96
N ILE A 669 -17.60 13.93 32.76
CA ILE A 669 -18.74 14.69 33.25
C ILE A 669 -18.67 16.08 32.62
N GLY A 670 -19.60 16.38 31.72
CA GLY A 670 -19.63 17.62 30.95
C GLY A 670 -20.27 18.79 31.68
N ASP A 671 -19.66 19.96 31.51
CA ASP A 671 -20.26 21.27 31.76
C ASP A 671 -20.49 21.96 30.40
N ALA A 672 -21.67 22.52 30.13
CA ALA A 672 -22.14 22.75 28.76
C ALA A 672 -21.82 24.15 28.21
N ILE A 673 -21.36 25.10 29.02
CA ILE A 673 -21.03 26.44 28.55
C ILE A 673 -19.77 26.92 29.25
N THR A 674 -18.65 26.89 28.54
CA THR A 674 -17.34 27.33 29.04
C THR A 674 -17.19 28.85 29.09
N GLU A 675 -18.10 29.61 28.47
CA GLU A 675 -18.15 31.07 28.57
C GLU A 675 -18.56 31.56 29.97
N THR A 676 -19.35 30.78 30.71
CA THR A 676 -19.84 31.12 32.07
C THR A 676 -19.16 30.32 33.18
N ASN A 677 -18.49 29.20 32.86
CA ASN A 677 -17.71 28.41 33.81
C ASN A 677 -16.35 27.99 33.21
N SER A 678 -15.24 28.48 33.79
CA SER A 678 -13.87 28.15 33.35
C SER A 678 -13.50 26.66 33.50
N ASP A 679 -14.29 25.89 34.25
CA ASP A 679 -13.98 24.50 34.60
C ASP A 679 -14.39 23.44 33.55
N GLY A 680 -15.19 23.80 32.53
CA GLY A 680 -15.43 23.05 31.27
C GLY A 680 -15.95 21.60 31.34
N PHE A 681 -15.12 20.65 31.77
CA PHE A 681 -15.53 19.25 31.99
C PHE A 681 -14.56 18.57 32.97
N ARG A 682 -15.00 17.49 33.60
CA ARG A 682 -14.14 16.67 34.48
C ARG A 682 -13.94 15.28 33.91
N VAL A 683 -12.70 14.79 33.99
CA VAL A 683 -12.36 13.40 33.69
C VAL A 683 -12.16 12.67 35.02
N VAL A 684 -12.98 11.66 35.26
CA VAL A 684 -12.94 10.81 36.46
C VAL A 684 -12.30 9.47 36.08
N ASP A 685 -11.21 9.09 36.74
CA ASP A 685 -10.60 7.76 36.64
C ASP A 685 -11.24 6.85 37.70
N LEU A 686 -12.15 5.98 37.28
CA LEU A 686 -12.90 5.08 38.16
C LEU A 686 -11.97 4.10 38.90
N ALA A 687 -10.82 3.73 38.31
CA ALA A 687 -9.88 2.78 38.93
C ALA A 687 -9.22 3.32 40.21
N TYR A 688 -9.03 4.64 40.29
CA TYR A 688 -8.36 5.31 41.42
C TYR A 688 -9.28 6.30 42.15
N GLY A 689 -10.47 6.56 41.59
CA GLY A 689 -11.42 7.58 42.02
C GLY A 689 -10.91 9.02 41.88
N THR A 690 -9.78 9.23 41.22
CA THR A 690 -9.19 10.57 41.03
C THR A 690 -9.91 11.30 39.92
N SER A 691 -10.09 12.62 40.05
CA SER A 691 -10.55 13.46 38.94
C SER A 691 -9.49 14.47 38.50
N GLY A 692 -9.46 14.75 37.21
CA GLY A 692 -8.60 15.75 36.60
C GLY A 692 -9.42 16.76 35.81
N ARG A 693 -8.97 18.01 35.80
CA ARG A 693 -9.52 19.09 34.97
C ARG A 693 -8.60 19.32 33.77
N PRO A 694 -9.17 19.69 32.60
CA PRO A 694 -8.37 20.09 31.45
C PRO A 694 -7.54 21.33 31.78
N ASP A 695 -6.32 21.40 31.25
CA ASP A 695 -5.47 22.59 31.31
C ASP A 695 -5.96 23.71 30.37
N VAL A 696 -6.65 23.35 29.29
CA VAL A 696 -7.30 24.25 28.33
C VAL A 696 -8.72 23.76 28.08
N SER A 697 -9.72 24.57 28.41
CA SER A 697 -11.13 24.28 28.13
C SER A 697 -11.53 24.73 26.71
N PRO A 698 -12.45 24.03 26.01
CA PRO A 698 -13.02 24.52 24.74
C PRO A 698 -13.79 25.82 24.94
N ASP A 699 -13.90 26.69 23.93
CA ASP A 699 -14.66 27.96 24.05
C ASP A 699 -16.16 27.82 23.74
N GLY A 700 -16.71 26.59 23.71
CA GLY A 700 -18.13 26.34 23.40
C GLY A 700 -18.65 25.02 23.97
N ARG A 701 -19.92 24.71 23.69
CA ARG A 701 -20.60 23.54 24.27
C ARG A 701 -19.99 22.23 23.81
N VAL A 702 -19.58 21.40 24.76
CA VAL A 702 -19.16 20.02 24.49
C VAL A 702 -20.36 19.17 24.09
N ARG A 703 -20.31 18.56 22.92
CA ARG A 703 -21.40 17.73 22.38
C ARG A 703 -21.13 16.24 22.45
N SER A 704 -19.86 15.84 22.32
CA SER A 704 -19.48 14.44 22.31
C SER A 704 -18.04 14.26 22.78
N ALA A 705 -17.78 13.14 23.45
CA ALA A 705 -16.45 12.77 23.88
C ALA A 705 -16.22 11.26 23.67
N VAL A 706 -14.98 10.91 23.36
CA VAL A 706 -14.52 9.52 23.17
C VAL A 706 -13.18 9.34 23.85
N VAL A 707 -13.01 8.23 24.56
CA VAL A 707 -11.75 7.88 25.23
C VAL A 707 -11.09 6.72 24.49
N ASP A 708 -9.81 6.88 24.18
CA ASP A 708 -8.94 5.81 23.75
C ASP A 708 -8.06 5.30 24.88
N ASP A 709 -8.59 4.34 25.64
CA ASP A 709 -7.92 3.75 26.81
C ASP A 709 -6.54 3.15 26.50
N GLN A 710 -6.33 2.62 25.29
CA GLN A 710 -5.05 1.99 24.91
C GLN A 710 -3.93 3.03 24.77
N ARG A 711 -4.25 4.19 24.20
CA ARG A 711 -3.31 5.30 24.04
C ARG A 711 -3.33 6.28 25.21
N GLY A 712 -4.34 6.20 26.08
CA GLY A 712 -4.58 7.14 27.17
C GLY A 712 -4.96 8.52 26.66
N LEU A 713 -5.74 8.59 25.56
CA LEU A 713 -6.15 9.83 24.92
C LEU A 713 -7.65 10.08 25.11
N LEU A 714 -8.02 11.34 25.26
CA LEU A 714 -9.42 11.79 25.30
C LEU A 714 -9.66 12.74 24.12
N ALA A 715 -10.58 12.41 23.22
CA ALA A 715 -11.04 13.30 22.16
C ALA A 715 -12.41 13.87 22.51
N ILE A 716 -12.58 15.18 22.39
CA ILE A 716 -13.83 15.89 22.65
C ILE A 716 -14.17 16.77 21.45
N ALA A 717 -15.43 16.76 21.03
CA ALA A 717 -15.98 17.67 20.03
C ALA A 717 -16.82 18.75 20.72
N ALA A 718 -16.45 20.01 20.51
CA ALA A 718 -17.17 21.18 20.98
C ALA A 718 -17.66 22.05 19.82
N GLU A 719 -18.74 22.77 20.02
CA GLU A 719 -19.25 23.76 19.05
C GLU A 719 -18.35 25.00 19.00
N VAL A 720 -18.29 25.62 17.82
CA VAL A 720 -17.62 26.91 17.66
C VAL A 720 -18.67 28.00 17.83
N VAL A 721 -18.53 28.82 18.88
CA VAL A 721 -19.47 29.91 19.18
C VAL A 721 -19.59 30.86 17.99
N GLY A 722 -20.83 31.16 17.59
CA GLY A 722 -21.16 32.05 16.48
C GLY A 722 -21.08 31.43 15.08
N TRP A 723 -20.76 30.13 14.95
CA TRP A 723 -20.64 29.44 13.66
C TRP A 723 -21.48 28.16 13.61
N GLN A 724 -22.66 28.23 12.99
CA GLN A 724 -23.59 27.10 12.91
C GLN A 724 -22.96 25.91 12.15
N GLY A 725 -22.93 24.74 12.80
CA GLY A 725 -22.41 23.50 12.23
C GLY A 725 -20.89 23.37 12.19
N ALA A 726 -20.14 24.40 12.58
CA ALA A 726 -18.70 24.31 12.79
C ALA A 726 -18.40 23.67 14.15
N SER A 727 -17.36 22.85 14.22
CA SER A 727 -16.99 22.12 15.43
C SER A 727 -15.48 22.08 15.59
N GLU A 728 -15.01 22.11 16.82
CA GLU A 728 -13.59 21.98 17.15
C GLU A 728 -13.36 20.71 17.97
N VAL A 729 -12.42 19.88 17.51
CA VAL A 729 -12.03 18.65 18.20
C VAL A 729 -10.78 18.91 19.00
N PHE A 730 -10.83 18.62 20.29
CA PHE A 730 -9.74 18.72 21.26
C PHE A 730 -9.27 17.33 21.66
N VAL A 731 -7.97 17.13 21.76
CA VAL A 731 -7.35 15.85 22.16
C VAL A 731 -6.45 16.07 23.36
N TYR A 732 -6.74 15.37 24.45
CA TYR A 732 -6.03 15.45 25.72
C TYR A 732 -5.27 14.15 26.01
N ASP A 733 -4.10 14.27 26.65
CA ASP A 733 -3.35 13.16 27.23
C ASP A 733 -3.81 12.96 28.68
N LEU A 734 -4.21 11.74 29.02
CA LEU A 734 -4.62 11.35 30.37
C LEU A 734 -3.47 10.69 31.16
N ARG A 735 -2.29 10.48 30.54
CA ARG A 735 -1.16 9.76 31.15
C ARG A 735 -0.39 10.70 32.07
N GLY A 736 -0.42 10.40 33.37
CA GLY A 736 0.26 11.20 34.41
C GLY A 736 -0.68 11.87 35.41
N GLY A 737 -1.98 11.57 35.36
CA GLY A 737 -2.96 12.07 36.33
C GLY A 737 -3.38 13.54 36.13
N ARG A 738 -2.96 14.15 35.02
CA ARG A 738 -3.42 15.46 34.54
C ARG A 738 -4.10 15.28 33.18
N VAL A 739 -5.01 16.19 32.84
CA VAL A 739 -5.69 16.22 31.53
C VAL A 739 -5.04 17.34 30.72
N GLU A 740 -4.00 17.00 29.95
CA GLU A 740 -3.18 18.00 29.22
C GLU A 740 -3.55 18.03 27.73
N LEU A 741 -3.82 19.22 27.18
CA LEU A 741 -4.14 19.40 25.78
C LEU A 741 -2.93 19.06 24.89
N VAL A 742 -3.09 18.05 24.03
CA VAL A 742 -2.08 17.62 23.06
C VAL A 742 -2.25 18.37 21.75
N SER A 743 -3.50 18.45 21.25
CA SER A 743 -3.82 19.04 19.97
C SER A 743 -5.29 19.46 19.91
N ARG A 744 -5.60 20.45 19.08
CA ARG A 744 -6.97 20.80 18.71
C ARG A 744 -7.04 21.14 17.22
N ARG A 745 -8.19 20.91 16.59
CA ARG A 745 -8.44 21.21 15.18
C ARG A 745 -9.89 21.59 14.96
N ARG A 746 -10.09 22.71 14.26
CA ARG A 746 -11.41 23.18 13.82
C ARG A 746 -11.82 22.50 12.51
N PHE A 747 -13.09 22.15 12.43
CA PHE A 747 -13.76 21.55 11.29
C PHE A 747 -14.94 22.42 10.89
N GLU A 748 -15.00 22.75 9.61
CA GLU A 748 -16.09 23.50 9.01
C GLU A 748 -16.93 22.55 8.14
N PRO A 749 -18.26 22.71 8.12
CA PRO A 749 -19.12 21.88 7.28
C PRO A 749 -18.85 22.14 5.79
N PRO A 750 -19.13 21.17 4.89
CA PRO A 750 -18.82 21.28 3.47
C PRO A 750 -19.51 22.44 2.72
N ARG A 751 -20.59 23.00 3.27
CA ARG A 751 -21.29 24.19 2.73
C ARG A 751 -21.05 25.38 3.64
N ALA A 752 -20.94 26.57 3.03
CA ALA A 752 -20.60 27.81 3.71
C ALA A 752 -21.43 28.00 4.99
N PRO A 753 -20.78 28.17 6.16
CA PRO A 753 -21.47 28.44 7.41
C PRO A 753 -22.31 29.71 7.28
N ARG A 754 -23.56 29.66 7.74
CA ARG A 754 -24.37 30.88 7.90
C ARG A 754 -24.09 31.41 9.31
N PRO A 755 -23.82 32.72 9.48
CA PRO A 755 -23.84 33.33 10.81
C PRO A 755 -25.23 33.10 11.42
N GLU A 756 -25.27 32.73 12.70
CA GLU A 756 -26.53 32.41 13.39
C GLU A 756 -27.50 33.60 13.32
N ALA A 757 -28.74 33.31 12.89
CA ALA A 757 -29.84 34.23 13.15
C ALA A 757 -30.21 34.12 14.64
N PRO A 758 -30.42 35.24 15.37
CA PRO A 758 -30.59 35.26 16.83
C PRO A 758 -31.87 34.59 17.37
N SER A 759 -32.60 33.81 16.57
CA SER A 759 -33.87 33.16 16.95
C SER A 759 -33.93 31.66 16.63
N ALA A 760 -32.83 31.01 16.28
CA ALA A 760 -32.83 29.56 16.02
C ALA A 760 -32.79 28.78 17.35
N ASP A 761 -33.78 27.92 17.57
CA ASP A 761 -33.85 26.99 18.70
C ASP A 761 -32.59 26.10 18.75
N PRO A 762 -31.71 26.23 19.76
CA PRO A 762 -30.45 25.49 19.86
C PRO A 762 -30.62 23.97 19.95
N SER A 763 -31.83 23.49 20.28
CA SER A 763 -32.16 22.06 20.36
C SER A 763 -32.31 21.41 18.98
N LYS A 764 -32.50 22.20 17.93
CA LYS A 764 -32.69 21.72 16.54
C LYS A 764 -31.41 21.75 15.70
N ASN A 765 -30.29 22.19 16.27
CA ASN A 765 -29.02 22.21 15.57
C ASN A 765 -28.46 20.77 15.41
N PRO A 766 -27.98 20.40 14.21
CA PRO A 766 -27.37 19.09 13.97
C PRO A 766 -26.14 18.89 14.88
N ILE A 767 -26.21 17.92 15.80
CA ILE A 767 -25.22 17.73 16.87
C ILE A 767 -24.01 16.93 16.36
N PRO A 768 -22.80 17.50 16.35
CA PRO A 768 -21.59 16.79 15.98
C PRO A 768 -21.29 15.67 17.00
N ALA A 769 -20.84 14.52 16.53
CA ALA A 769 -20.65 13.36 17.39
C ALA A 769 -19.42 12.53 17.04
N LEU A 770 -18.68 12.12 18.07
CA LEU A 770 -17.51 11.24 17.98
C LEU A 770 -17.89 9.80 18.29
N SER A 771 -17.22 8.85 17.63
CA SER A 771 -17.38 7.43 17.87
C SER A 771 -16.04 6.73 17.67
N LYS A 772 -15.68 5.82 18.58
CA LYS A 772 -14.43 5.06 18.51
C LYS A 772 -14.66 3.76 17.73
N VAL A 773 -13.78 3.47 16.79
CA VAL A 773 -13.80 2.24 15.99
C VAL A 773 -12.40 1.65 15.93
N GLY A 774 -12.11 0.65 16.77
CA GLY A 774 -10.76 0.11 16.93
C GLY A 774 -9.79 1.21 17.37
N LYS A 775 -8.79 1.51 16.53
CA LYS A 775 -7.79 2.58 16.74
C LYS A 775 -8.20 3.92 16.11
N ASP A 776 -9.27 3.95 15.35
CA ASP A 776 -9.69 5.12 14.57
C ASP A 776 -10.86 5.82 15.25
N ILE A 777 -10.98 7.13 15.03
CA ILE A 777 -12.09 7.93 15.56
C ILE A 777 -12.92 8.42 14.38
N ILE A 778 -14.20 8.10 14.41
CA ILE A 778 -15.17 8.59 13.44
C ILE A 778 -15.81 9.85 14.00
N PHE A 779 -15.76 10.92 13.23
CA PHE A 779 -16.34 12.21 13.56
C PHE A 779 -17.46 12.55 12.60
N ARG A 780 -18.68 12.71 13.13
CA ARG A 780 -19.88 13.05 12.37
C ARG A 780 -20.12 14.54 12.48
N ILE A 781 -20.22 15.21 11.34
CA ILE A 781 -20.57 16.63 11.22
C ILE A 781 -21.74 16.77 10.24
N PRO A 782 -22.41 17.94 10.17
CA PRO A 782 -23.47 18.13 9.21
C PRO A 782 -23.01 17.77 7.79
N GLN A 783 -23.74 16.88 7.12
CA GLN A 783 -23.50 16.42 5.75
C GLN A 783 -22.21 15.61 5.52
N ALA A 784 -21.45 15.23 6.55
CA ALA A 784 -20.24 14.42 6.35
C ALA A 784 -19.88 13.53 7.55
N ILE A 785 -19.23 12.41 7.24
CA ILE A 785 -18.55 11.54 8.20
C ILE A 785 -17.05 11.63 7.91
N LEU A 786 -16.25 11.80 8.96
CA LEU A 786 -14.79 11.97 8.89
C LEU A 786 -14.11 10.83 9.64
N GLY A 787 -13.10 10.22 9.03
CA GLY A 787 -12.15 9.36 9.73
C GLY A 787 -10.98 10.20 10.24
N LEU A 788 -10.83 10.29 11.56
CA LEU A 788 -9.76 11.02 12.21
C LEU A 788 -8.67 10.07 12.72
N GLU A 789 -7.43 10.44 12.45
CA GLU A 789 -6.25 9.83 13.04
C GLU A 789 -5.65 10.78 14.08
N LEU A 790 -5.62 10.30 15.32
CA LEU A 790 -4.93 10.95 16.41
C LEU A 790 -3.46 10.54 16.38
N ALA A 791 -2.56 11.52 16.29
CA ALA A 791 -1.13 11.28 16.41
C ALA A 791 -0.79 10.76 17.81
N ASP A 792 0.16 9.83 17.90
CA ASP A 792 0.66 9.42 19.19
C ASP A 792 1.32 10.63 19.89
N PRO A 793 1.02 10.83 21.18
CA PRO A 793 1.66 11.86 21.96
C PRO A 793 3.18 11.67 21.96
N PRO A 794 3.96 12.75 21.89
CA PRO A 794 5.42 12.74 21.75
C PRO A 794 6.09 11.83 22.80
N GLY A 795 7.01 10.97 22.33
CA GLY A 795 7.94 10.25 23.22
C GLY A 795 8.86 11.19 24.00
N TRP A 796 9.59 10.64 24.98
CA TRP A 796 10.49 11.42 25.85
C TRP A 796 11.53 12.25 25.08
N LEU A 797 12.04 11.73 23.95
CA LEU A 797 13.01 12.40 23.08
C LEU A 797 12.43 13.67 22.44
N SER A 798 11.17 13.61 21.98
CA SER A 798 10.45 14.77 21.43
C SER A 798 9.96 15.75 22.51
N LYS A 799 9.77 15.29 23.76
CA LYS A 799 9.56 16.20 24.90
C LYS A 799 10.83 17.00 25.22
N LEU A 800 12.00 16.39 25.08
CA LEU A 800 13.31 17.05 25.20
C LEU A 800 13.51 18.10 24.10
N THR A 801 13.24 17.81 22.83
CA THR A 801 13.41 18.80 21.75
C THR A 801 12.44 19.99 21.89
N ARG A 802 11.21 19.78 22.39
CA ARG A 802 10.29 20.87 22.74
C ARG A 802 10.81 21.80 23.83
N TYR A 803 11.68 21.32 24.72
CA TYR A 803 12.28 22.11 25.79
C TYR A 803 13.37 23.07 25.26
N TRP A 804 13.95 22.79 24.09
CA TRP A 804 15.08 23.55 23.51
C TRP A 804 14.72 24.40 22.26
N ALA A 805 13.42 24.63 22.00
CA ALA A 805 12.79 25.66 21.12
C ALA A 805 12.22 25.25 19.72
N ILE A 806 11.23 26.05 19.28
CA ILE A 806 10.67 26.29 17.91
C ILE A 806 9.68 25.25 17.31
N THR A 807 8.69 24.78 18.05
CA THR A 807 7.46 24.23 17.42
C THR A 807 6.22 24.84 18.07
N PRO A 808 5.30 25.47 17.29
CA PRO A 808 4.05 25.99 17.84
C PRO A 808 3.26 24.90 18.54
N ARG A 809 2.66 25.21 19.70
CA ARG A 809 1.60 24.38 20.27
C ARG A 809 0.36 24.54 19.40
N GLY A 810 -0.18 23.41 18.92
CA GLY A 810 -1.53 23.33 18.36
C GLY A 810 -1.58 23.27 16.83
N SER A 811 -1.72 22.05 16.30
CA SER A 811 -2.48 21.68 15.08
C SER A 811 -2.00 20.33 14.49
N GLU A 812 -0.76 19.92 14.77
CA GLU A 812 -0.15 18.75 14.11
C GLU A 812 -0.61 17.37 14.63
N GLY A 813 -1.50 17.31 15.63
CA GLY A 813 -1.89 16.04 16.27
C GLY A 813 -3.17 15.38 15.74
N ILE A 814 -3.98 16.07 14.91
CA ILE A 814 -5.26 15.55 14.41
C ILE A 814 -5.27 15.63 12.89
N SER A 815 -5.18 14.47 12.22
CA SER A 815 -5.22 14.38 10.76
C SER A 815 -6.53 13.76 10.28
N ILE A 816 -7.03 14.23 9.14
CA ILE A 816 -8.19 13.63 8.47
C ILE A 816 -7.64 12.56 7.54
N ARG A 817 -7.99 11.29 7.76
CA ARG A 817 -7.65 10.21 6.84
C ARG A 817 -8.58 10.16 5.64
N TRP A 818 -9.88 10.31 5.90
CA TRP A 818 -10.91 10.21 4.87
C TRP A 818 -12.15 11.03 5.22
N VAL A 819 -12.90 11.42 4.18
CA VAL A 819 -14.13 12.21 4.27
C VAL A 819 -15.19 11.51 3.43
N LEU A 820 -16.36 11.30 4.02
CA LEU A 820 -17.51 10.69 3.36
C LEU A 820 -18.69 11.69 3.37
N PRO A 821 -18.98 12.36 2.24
CA PRO A 821 -20.10 13.28 2.16
C PRO A 821 -21.44 12.54 2.09
N PHE A 822 -22.47 13.09 2.72
CA PHE A 822 -23.86 12.65 2.63
C PHE A 822 -24.74 13.76 2.05
N PRO A 823 -25.64 13.43 1.10
CA PRO A 823 -26.67 14.37 0.68
C PRO A 823 -27.71 14.56 1.79
N GLY A 824 -28.35 15.74 1.81
CA GLY A 824 -29.44 16.07 2.74
C GLY A 824 -29.03 17.02 3.88
N PRO A 825 -30.00 17.62 4.58
CA PRO A 825 -29.76 18.32 5.84
C PRO A 825 -29.47 17.32 6.98
N GLY A 826 -28.83 17.78 8.06
CA GLY A 826 -28.61 16.97 9.27
C GLY A 826 -27.21 16.35 9.43
N VAL A 827 -26.98 15.70 10.58
CA VAL A 827 -25.80 14.87 10.84
C VAL A 827 -26.12 13.43 10.45
N PRO A 828 -25.33 12.79 9.57
CA PRO A 828 -25.53 11.40 9.23
C PRO A 828 -25.32 10.50 10.46
N SER A 829 -26.18 9.51 10.61
CA SER A 829 -26.08 8.47 11.64
C SER A 829 -25.16 7.34 11.17
N ILE A 830 -24.64 6.56 12.12
CA ILE A 830 -23.76 5.43 11.82
C ILE A 830 -24.12 4.20 12.63
N ALA A 831 -23.94 3.04 12.02
CA ALA A 831 -23.88 1.75 12.67
C ALA A 831 -22.53 1.10 12.39
N ILE A 832 -21.97 0.40 13.36
CA ILE A 832 -20.61 -0.15 13.30
C ILE A 832 -20.68 -1.64 13.67
N ASN A 833 -20.00 -2.50 12.91
CA ASN A 833 -19.86 -3.92 13.25
C ASN A 833 -19.10 -4.07 14.59
N THR A 834 -19.39 -5.10 15.39
CA THR A 834 -18.64 -5.45 16.61
C THR A 834 -17.13 -5.60 16.39
N SER A 835 -16.72 -6.02 15.19
CA SER A 835 -15.31 -6.12 14.80
C SER A 835 -14.65 -4.76 14.49
N GLY A 836 -15.45 -3.70 14.34
CA GLY A 836 -15.01 -2.34 13.99
C GLY A 836 -14.51 -2.18 12.55
N GLY A 837 -14.59 -3.20 11.69
CA GLY A 837 -14.07 -3.10 10.32
C GLY A 837 -14.97 -2.31 9.37
N LEU A 838 -16.29 -2.43 9.54
CA LEU A 838 -17.31 -1.91 8.63
C LEU A 838 -18.20 -0.89 9.33
N VAL A 839 -18.47 0.21 8.63
CA VAL A 839 -19.34 1.31 9.07
C VAL A 839 -20.44 1.48 8.04
N ALA A 840 -21.68 1.42 8.49
CA ALA A 840 -22.85 1.78 7.71
C ALA A 840 -23.26 3.21 8.09
N GLY A 841 -23.04 4.17 7.20
CA GLY A 841 -23.50 5.55 7.39
C GLY A 841 -24.82 5.78 6.67
N PHE A 842 -25.74 6.51 7.30
CA PHE A 842 -27.06 6.78 6.71
C PHE A 842 -27.58 8.18 7.02
N ASN A 843 -28.34 8.75 6.08
CA ASN A 843 -29.06 10.01 6.24
C ASN A 843 -30.34 10.01 5.39
N GLY A 844 -31.50 10.18 6.03
CA GLY A 844 -32.80 10.01 5.37
C GLY A 844 -32.96 8.61 4.78
N SER A 845 -33.24 8.51 3.48
CA SER A 845 -33.30 7.23 2.73
C SER A 845 -31.95 6.74 2.21
N ASN A 846 -30.85 7.47 2.40
CA ASN A 846 -29.56 7.12 1.84
C ASN A 846 -28.74 6.30 2.84
N LEU A 847 -28.27 5.12 2.41
CA LEU A 847 -27.38 4.24 3.16
C LEU A 847 -26.09 3.98 2.37
N ARG A 848 -24.94 3.99 3.03
CA ARG A 848 -23.65 3.69 2.40
C ARG A 848 -22.74 2.91 3.33
N LEU A 849 -22.04 1.91 2.78
CA LEU A 849 -21.10 1.08 3.52
C LEU A 849 -19.66 1.48 3.22
N VAL A 850 -18.87 1.70 4.27
CA VAL A 850 -17.45 2.05 4.19
C VAL A 850 -16.60 1.27 5.18
N LEU A 851 -15.32 1.06 4.83
CA LEU A 851 -14.33 0.53 5.77
C LEU A 851 -13.89 1.64 6.74
N ALA A 852 -13.88 1.35 8.05
CA ALA A 852 -13.58 2.36 9.08
C ALA A 852 -12.14 2.92 8.99
N SER A 853 -11.21 2.07 8.56
CA SER A 853 -9.76 2.32 8.60
C SER A 853 -9.27 3.33 7.58
N ASP A 854 -9.83 3.30 6.36
CA ASP A 854 -9.43 4.16 5.23
C ASP A 854 -10.60 4.82 4.49
N GLY A 855 -11.84 4.57 4.90
CA GLY A 855 -13.03 5.20 4.32
C GLY A 855 -13.43 4.65 2.96
N THR A 856 -12.81 3.54 2.51
CA THR A 856 -13.14 2.90 1.24
C THR A 856 -14.60 2.53 1.20
N ALA A 857 -15.32 3.06 0.20
CA ALA A 857 -16.71 2.70 -0.04
C ALA A 857 -16.80 1.31 -0.69
N VAL A 858 -17.43 0.38 0.03
CA VAL A 858 -17.60 -1.01 -0.41
C VAL A 858 -18.96 -1.27 -1.04
N SER A 859 -19.88 -0.30 -0.94
CA SER A 859 -21.16 -0.29 -1.65
C SER A 859 -21.36 1.04 -2.39
N PRO A 860 -22.15 1.06 -3.48
CA PRO A 860 -22.74 2.31 -3.97
C PRO A 860 -23.67 2.91 -2.90
N VAL A 861 -24.13 4.14 -3.12
CA VAL A 861 -25.17 4.73 -2.28
C VAL A 861 -26.46 3.95 -2.53
N ILE A 862 -27.00 3.36 -1.47
CA ILE A 862 -28.28 2.63 -1.49
C ILE A 862 -29.35 3.66 -1.14
N ASP A 863 -30.15 4.06 -2.13
CA ASP A 863 -31.35 4.84 -1.89
C ASP A 863 -32.52 3.88 -1.63
N THR A 864 -32.95 3.81 -0.37
CA THR A 864 -33.99 2.88 0.05
C THR A 864 -35.36 3.22 -0.55
N SER A 865 -35.57 4.46 -0.99
CA SER A 865 -36.82 4.88 -1.65
C SER A 865 -37.00 4.25 -3.03
N LEU A 866 -35.91 3.86 -3.70
CA LEU A 866 -35.92 3.29 -5.04
C LEU A 866 -35.97 1.76 -5.04
N LEU A 867 -35.97 1.11 -3.88
CA LEU A 867 -35.87 -0.36 -3.79
C LEU A 867 -37.11 -1.11 -4.31
N GLY A 868 -38.19 -0.44 -4.72
CA GLY A 868 -39.34 -1.05 -5.42
C GLY A 868 -40.11 -2.13 -4.65
N GLN A 869 -39.70 -2.45 -3.41
CA GLN A 869 -40.16 -3.57 -2.62
C GLN A 869 -41.24 -3.18 -1.58
N GLY A 870 -41.99 -2.10 -1.84
CA GLY A 870 -43.10 -1.64 -0.98
C GLY A 870 -42.69 -0.94 0.32
N CYS A 871 -41.39 -0.76 0.56
CA CYS A 871 -40.87 -0.07 1.73
C CYS A 871 -40.55 1.39 1.39
N VAL A 872 -41.28 2.32 2.01
CA VAL A 872 -41.13 3.76 1.79
C VAL A 872 -41.01 4.45 3.15
N GLY A 873 -39.96 5.25 3.32
CA GLY A 873 -39.72 6.00 4.55
C GLY A 873 -38.24 6.27 4.76
N ASP A 874 -37.94 7.15 5.71
CA ASP A 874 -36.57 7.40 6.17
C ASP A 874 -36.06 6.21 7.01
N ILE A 875 -34.74 6.02 6.98
CA ILE A 875 -34.09 5.01 7.80
C ILE A 875 -34.14 5.48 9.25
N VAL A 876 -34.78 4.67 10.11
CA VAL A 876 -34.94 4.95 11.53
C VAL A 876 -33.78 4.37 12.33
N ASP A 877 -33.35 3.17 11.98
CA ASP A 877 -32.27 2.45 12.67
C ASP A 877 -31.50 1.54 11.72
N VAL A 878 -30.21 1.32 12.00
CA VAL A 878 -29.34 0.42 11.25
C VAL A 878 -28.49 -0.39 12.23
N SER A 879 -28.37 -1.68 11.97
CA SER A 879 -27.43 -2.56 12.66
C SER A 879 -26.55 -3.30 11.66
N VAL A 880 -25.30 -3.55 12.07
CA VAL A 880 -24.33 -4.29 11.27
C VAL A 880 -23.96 -5.57 12.00
N GLY A 881 -24.27 -6.71 11.39
CA GLY A 881 -24.00 -8.04 11.93
C GLY A 881 -22.51 -8.41 11.89
N ASN A 882 -22.15 -9.42 12.69
CA ASN A 882 -20.77 -9.91 12.77
C ASN A 882 -20.27 -10.56 11.46
N ASP A 883 -21.21 -11.01 10.62
CA ASP A 883 -20.98 -11.56 9.29
C ASP A 883 -20.91 -10.47 8.19
N ASP A 884 -20.89 -9.19 8.58
CA ASP A 884 -20.95 -8.03 7.70
C ASP A 884 -22.30 -7.89 6.96
N SER A 885 -23.37 -8.55 7.44
CA SER A 885 -24.74 -8.26 7.00
C SER A 885 -25.23 -6.93 7.56
N VAL A 886 -26.14 -6.26 6.85
CA VAL A 886 -26.67 -4.96 7.27
C VAL A 886 -28.18 -5.04 7.33
N ASP A 887 -28.74 -4.68 8.47
CA ASP A 887 -30.17 -4.67 8.73
C ASP A 887 -30.59 -3.23 9.04
N ALA A 888 -31.56 -2.70 8.29
CA ALA A 888 -32.05 -1.34 8.44
C ALA A 888 -33.57 -1.31 8.54
N ARG A 889 -34.10 -0.50 9.46
CA ARG A 889 -35.54 -0.32 9.70
C ARG A 889 -36.03 0.99 9.07
N LEU A 890 -37.11 0.91 8.30
CA LEU A 890 -37.80 2.02 7.64
C LEU A 890 -39.27 1.99 8.02
N GLY A 891 -39.67 2.75 9.04
CA GLY A 891 -41.05 2.70 9.56
C GLY A 891 -41.49 1.26 9.90
N ASP A 892 -42.43 0.74 9.10
CA ASP A 892 -43.07 -0.59 9.20
C ASP A 892 -42.39 -1.66 8.31
N CYS A 893 -41.18 -1.40 7.83
CA CYS A 893 -40.43 -2.33 7.01
C CYS A 893 -39.00 -2.49 7.51
N ARG A 894 -38.48 -3.71 7.39
CA ARG A 894 -37.08 -4.04 7.61
C ARG A 894 -36.44 -4.47 6.29
N ILE A 895 -35.28 -3.90 5.96
CA ILE A 895 -34.45 -4.34 4.84
C ILE A 895 -33.19 -5.01 5.37
N LYS A 896 -32.81 -6.12 4.75
CA LYS A 896 -31.60 -6.85 5.08
C LYS A 896 -30.73 -7.08 3.85
N ARG A 897 -29.52 -6.51 3.87
CA ARG A 897 -28.46 -6.77 2.90
C ARG A 897 -27.73 -8.06 3.26
N GLN A 898 -27.57 -8.95 2.30
CA GLN A 898 -26.86 -10.21 2.50
C GLN A 898 -25.37 -10.00 2.82
N PRO A 899 -24.76 -10.84 3.69
CA PRO A 899 -23.34 -10.76 4.00
C PRO A 899 -22.48 -11.12 2.76
N PRO A 900 -21.30 -10.48 2.58
CA PRO A 900 -20.36 -10.84 1.54
C PRO A 900 -19.72 -12.21 1.81
N ILE A 901 -19.08 -12.80 0.79
CA ILE A 901 -18.36 -14.09 0.92
C ILE A 901 -17.35 -14.07 2.07
N SER A 902 -17.07 -15.21 2.70
CA SER A 902 -16.10 -15.25 3.81
C SER A 902 -14.67 -14.99 3.34
N ARG A 903 -13.81 -14.50 4.24
CA ARG A 903 -12.37 -14.22 3.94
C ARG A 903 -11.62 -15.46 3.44
N ASN A 904 -11.95 -16.65 3.96
CA ASN A 904 -11.33 -17.91 3.53
C ASN A 904 -11.77 -18.31 2.12
N GLU A 905 -13.06 -18.11 1.82
CA GLU A 905 -13.61 -18.42 0.50
C GLU A 905 -13.05 -17.49 -0.59
N LEU A 906 -12.79 -16.21 -0.26
CA LEU A 906 -12.13 -15.27 -1.16
C LEU A 906 -10.79 -15.81 -1.67
N SER A 907 -9.94 -16.33 -0.80
CA SER A 907 -8.62 -16.84 -1.20
C SER A 907 -8.73 -18.01 -2.19
N ARG A 908 -9.77 -18.85 -2.03
CA ARG A 908 -10.08 -19.94 -2.95
C ARG A 908 -10.63 -19.46 -4.28
N GLN A 909 -11.42 -18.38 -4.27
CA GLN A 909 -12.03 -17.81 -5.48
C GLN A 909 -11.10 -16.86 -6.24
N ALA A 910 -10.19 -16.13 -5.57
CA ALA A 910 -9.25 -15.21 -6.21
C ALA A 910 -8.30 -15.93 -7.19
N SER A 911 -7.79 -17.10 -6.80
CA SER A 911 -7.01 -17.97 -7.70
C SER A 911 -7.83 -18.48 -8.88
N LYS A 912 -9.14 -18.70 -8.67
CA LYS A 912 -10.07 -19.05 -9.74
C LYS A 912 -10.47 -17.86 -10.60
N LEU A 913 -10.46 -16.63 -10.07
CA LEU A 913 -10.82 -15.41 -10.80
C LEU A 913 -9.78 -15.09 -11.88
N ASP A 914 -8.50 -15.26 -11.55
CA ASP A 914 -7.41 -15.17 -12.53
C ASP A 914 -7.55 -16.26 -13.61
N SER A 915 -7.97 -17.47 -13.23
CA SER A 915 -8.29 -18.53 -14.22
C SER A 915 -9.58 -18.26 -15.00
N TYR A 916 -10.56 -17.59 -14.41
CA TYR A 916 -11.86 -17.23 -15.00
C TYR A 916 -11.67 -16.17 -16.08
N LEU A 917 -10.80 -15.18 -15.81
CA LEU A 917 -10.41 -14.16 -16.78
C LEU A 917 -9.50 -14.75 -17.87
N LYS A 918 -8.55 -15.62 -17.53
CA LYS A 918 -7.66 -16.29 -18.50
C LYS A 918 -8.32 -17.35 -19.37
N GLN A 919 -9.45 -17.93 -18.95
CA GLN A 919 -10.24 -18.86 -19.78
C GLN A 919 -11.19 -18.15 -20.74
N LEU A 920 -11.40 -16.85 -20.54
CA LEU A 920 -12.26 -16.01 -21.37
C LEU A 920 -11.47 -15.15 -22.38
N ASP A 921 -10.14 -15.09 -22.26
CA ASP A 921 -9.17 -14.76 -23.33
C ASP A 921 -8.84 -16.04 -24.14
#